data_AF-A0A8S4DJM9-F1
#
_entry.id   AF-A0A8S4DJM9-F1
#
_cell.length_a   1.000
_cell.length_b   1.000
_cell.length_c   1.000
_cell.angle_alpha   90.00
_cell.angle_beta   90.00
_cell.angle_gamma   90.00
#
_symmetry.space_group_name_H-M   'P 1'
#
loop_
_entity.id
_entity.type
_entity.pdbx_description
1 polymer ?
#
loop_
_entity_poly.entity_id
_entity_poly.type
_entity_poly.pdbx_seq_one_letter_code
_entity_poly.pdbx_strand_id
1 'polypeptide(L)'
;MLYFTKSKLISACLTFVGVAWSSWTAAATRGYYPEIVHFGIRPPQLSYAGNPEYQKAWRYYVKYRHLIANMAKPTLKERQKLAAKEAKLQEMRTQSKMKRDVTVAISSEGFHTTGLMCDLVQHAMLIPVLVRHLRFHKSLDSLEKNVGYVFKQRALLQTALTHPSYRENFGTNPDHARNSLTNCGIRQPQYGDRRIHYTRKKGIVTLINIMSRFGKHSETESAIKHNERLEFLGDAVVEFLSSIHLFKMFPGLAEGGLATYRAAIVQNQHLAQLAKNIGLEAYMLYAHGSDLCRDVVMRHAMANCIEAFMGALFLDGGVEVADRVFSLALWYNEPELLEVWSKERGHPLQEQEPLGDRKYIKDFEFLQRLTEFEESIGVQFKHIRLLARSFTDRSVGFTHLTLGSNQRLEFLGDTVLQLLVSDRLYRHFPDHHEGHLSLLRSSLVNNRTQAMVCDDLNMSTYAIYNNPKAKPTTKKHKADLLEAFLGALYIDKNLEYCQAFCNACLFPRLQEFIMNQDWNDPKSKLQQCCLTLRSMEGGEPDIPLYKVIECLGPTNTRVYTVAVYFRGARLAAARGHSIQEAEMNAAEEALNAAHGVYSCLGPTNTRVYTVAVYFRGARLAAARGHSIQEAEMNAAEEALNAAHGEFTTSS
;
A
#
# COMPACT_ATOMS: atom_id res chain seq x y z
N MET A 1 -1.52 21.41 34.67
CA MET A 1 -2.25 22.34 35.56
C MET A 1 -3.73 22.27 35.23
N LEU A 2 -4.54 21.72 36.13
CA LEU A 2 -5.97 22.02 36.34
C LEU A 2 -6.41 21.14 37.52
N TYR A 3 -5.93 21.51 38.70
CA TYR A 3 -6.43 21.02 39.98
C TYR A 3 -7.78 21.72 40.22
N PHE A 4 -8.89 21.04 39.94
CA PHE A 4 -10.20 21.46 40.43
C PHE A 4 -10.57 20.63 41.66
N THR A 5 -10.76 21.36 42.75
CA THR A 5 -11.00 20.94 44.12
C THR A 5 -12.23 20.02 44.28
N LYS A 6 -11.99 18.71 44.47
CA LYS A 6 -13.00 17.66 44.73
C LYS A 6 -13.43 17.54 46.21
N SER A 7 -13.02 18.45 47.09
CA SER A 7 -13.23 18.30 48.54
C SER A 7 -14.67 18.65 49.01
N LYS A 8 -15.37 19.59 48.35
CA LYS A 8 -16.72 20.01 48.80
C LYS A 8 -17.88 19.14 48.32
N LEU A 9 -17.72 18.37 47.24
CA LEU A 9 -18.76 17.43 46.76
C LEU A 9 -18.80 16.11 47.57
N ILE A 10 -17.65 15.70 48.13
CA ILE A 10 -17.55 14.47 48.92
C ILE A 10 -18.22 14.63 50.29
N SER A 11 -18.13 15.83 50.89
CA SER A 11 -18.81 16.12 52.16
C SER A 11 -20.33 16.17 52.02
N ALA A 12 -20.86 16.73 50.92
CA ALA A 12 -22.32 16.79 50.69
C ALA A 12 -22.94 15.41 50.44
N CYS A 13 -22.25 14.51 49.73
CA CYS A 13 -22.71 13.13 49.52
C CYS A 13 -22.64 12.27 50.80
N LEU A 14 -21.65 12.48 51.67
CA LEU A 14 -21.54 11.73 52.92
C LEU A 14 -22.65 12.09 53.93
N THR A 15 -23.12 13.34 53.97
CA THR A 15 -24.30 13.72 54.78
C THR A 15 -25.61 13.13 54.24
N PHE A 16 -25.74 12.92 52.93
CA PHE A 16 -26.95 12.31 52.36
C PHE A 16 -27.01 10.80 52.58
N VAL A 17 -25.85 10.13 52.65
CA VAL A 17 -25.76 8.69 52.99
C VAL A 17 -26.00 8.44 54.48
N GLY A 18 -25.60 9.36 55.36
CA GLY A 18 -25.86 9.26 56.81
C GLY A 18 -27.33 9.39 57.21
N VAL A 19 -28.11 10.23 56.52
CA VAL A 19 -29.55 10.42 56.83
C VAL A 19 -30.43 9.31 56.24
N ALA A 20 -29.95 8.62 55.20
CA ALA A 20 -30.61 7.42 54.71
C ALA A 20 -30.38 6.21 55.64
N TRP A 21 -29.34 6.18 56.47
CA TRP A 21 -29.04 4.96 57.23
C TRP A 21 -29.97 4.74 58.44
N SER A 22 -30.55 5.80 59.01
CA SER A 22 -31.50 5.70 60.12
C SER A 22 -32.92 5.28 59.71
N SER A 23 -33.25 5.31 58.41
CA SER A 23 -34.55 4.84 57.91
C SER A 23 -34.53 3.39 57.40
N TRP A 24 -33.34 2.76 57.30
CA TRP A 24 -33.20 1.39 56.77
C TRP A 24 -33.21 0.31 57.84
N THR A 25 -32.91 0.65 59.10
CA THR A 25 -33.01 -0.30 60.22
C THR A 25 -34.44 -0.54 60.69
N ALA A 26 -35.40 0.31 60.30
CA ALA A 26 -36.82 0.15 60.64
C ALA A 26 -37.66 -0.59 59.57
N ALA A 27 -37.10 -0.90 58.40
CA ALA A 27 -37.80 -1.59 57.31
C ALA A 27 -37.58 -3.12 57.29
N ALA A 28 -36.86 -3.69 58.28
CA ALA A 28 -36.55 -5.11 58.35
C ALA A 28 -37.75 -6.02 58.71
N THR A 29 -38.95 -5.47 58.88
CA THR A 29 -40.18 -6.23 59.23
C THR A 29 -41.16 -6.41 58.05
N ARG A 30 -40.82 -5.97 56.84
CA ARG A 30 -41.50 -6.39 55.59
C ARG A 30 -40.44 -6.64 54.52
N GLY A 31 -40.45 -7.83 53.91
CA GLY A 31 -39.47 -8.26 52.91
C GLY A 31 -39.50 -7.45 51.61
N TYR A 32 -39.03 -6.21 51.65
CA TYR A 32 -38.85 -5.33 50.51
C TYR A 32 -37.37 -5.11 50.27
N TYR A 33 -36.88 -5.65 49.17
CA TYR A 33 -35.53 -5.40 48.67
C TYR A 33 -35.57 -4.22 47.68
N PRO A 34 -34.64 -3.24 47.77
CA PRO A 34 -34.57 -2.15 46.81
C PRO A 34 -34.28 -2.64 45.39
N GLU A 35 -34.77 -1.91 44.39
CA GLU A 35 -34.46 -2.20 43.00
C GLU A 35 -33.10 -1.61 42.60
N ILE A 36 -32.26 -2.44 41.98
CA ILE A 36 -31.02 -2.05 41.33
C ILE A 36 -31.33 -1.80 39.86
N VAL A 37 -31.21 -0.54 39.43
CA VAL A 37 -31.33 -0.18 38.01
C VAL A 37 -29.97 -0.27 37.34
N HIS A 38 -29.77 -1.33 36.58
CA HIS A 38 -28.59 -1.53 35.75
C HIS A 38 -28.83 -1.03 34.31
N PHE A 39 -28.12 0.01 33.92
CA PHE A 39 -28.08 0.48 32.53
C PHE A 39 -26.98 -0.30 31.79
N GLY A 40 -27.38 -1.41 31.19
CA GLY A 40 -26.48 -2.27 30.41
C GLY A 40 -26.39 -1.84 28.96
N ILE A 41 -25.31 -2.23 28.31
CA ILE A 41 -25.20 -2.22 26.86
C ILE A 41 -25.42 -3.65 26.38
N ARG A 42 -26.33 -3.83 25.44
CA ARG A 42 -26.53 -5.13 24.84
C ARG A 42 -25.34 -5.48 23.93
N PRO A 43 -24.84 -6.74 23.97
CA PRO A 43 -23.86 -7.21 23.00
C PRO A 43 -24.29 -6.89 21.56
N PRO A 44 -23.38 -6.43 20.68
CA PRO A 44 -23.72 -6.08 19.30
C PRO A 44 -24.49 -7.17 18.56
N GLN A 45 -24.15 -8.44 18.81
CA GLN A 45 -24.78 -9.62 18.21
C GLN A 45 -26.28 -9.73 18.52
N LEU A 46 -26.72 -9.26 19.68
CA LEU A 46 -28.14 -9.30 20.12
C LEU A 46 -28.87 -7.95 19.89
N SER A 47 -28.16 -6.95 19.37
CA SER A 47 -28.69 -5.62 19.04
C SER A 47 -29.09 -5.53 17.56
N TYR A 48 -29.63 -4.38 17.14
CA TYR A 48 -29.89 -4.09 15.72
C TYR A 48 -28.67 -4.36 14.81
N ALA A 49 -27.43 -4.27 15.32
CA ALA A 49 -26.21 -4.53 14.55
C ALA A 49 -26.05 -6.01 14.16
N GLY A 50 -26.57 -6.93 14.95
CA GLY A 50 -26.56 -8.38 14.68
C GLY A 50 -27.70 -8.83 13.77
N ASN A 51 -28.77 -8.05 13.62
CA ASN A 51 -29.93 -8.43 12.82
C ASN A 51 -29.57 -8.48 11.31
N PRO A 52 -29.72 -9.63 10.63
CA PRO A 52 -29.45 -9.77 9.19
C PRO A 52 -30.24 -8.81 8.30
N GLU A 53 -31.51 -8.54 8.63
CA GLU A 53 -32.37 -7.62 7.88
C GLU A 53 -31.87 -6.18 7.99
N TYR A 54 -31.50 -5.76 9.19
CA TYR A 54 -30.91 -4.43 9.41
C TYR A 54 -29.60 -4.29 8.64
N GLN A 55 -28.71 -5.30 8.70
CA GLN A 55 -27.46 -5.28 7.95
C GLN A 55 -27.69 -5.19 6.44
N LYS A 56 -28.68 -5.94 5.90
CA LYS A 56 -29.06 -5.90 4.49
C LYS A 56 -29.61 -4.51 4.11
N ALA A 57 -30.51 -3.96 4.91
CA ALA A 57 -31.10 -2.64 4.71
C ALA A 57 -30.03 -1.52 4.79
N TRP A 58 -29.10 -1.62 5.74
CA TRP A 58 -27.98 -0.67 5.89
C TRP A 58 -27.05 -0.72 4.68
N ARG A 59 -26.63 -1.91 4.24
CA ARG A 59 -25.80 -2.08 3.04
C ARG A 59 -26.50 -1.48 1.82
N TYR A 60 -27.81 -1.68 1.69
CA TYR A 60 -28.61 -1.14 0.60
C TYR A 60 -28.74 0.39 0.66
N TYR A 61 -28.97 0.97 1.85
CA TYR A 61 -28.97 2.42 2.05
C TYR A 61 -27.63 3.05 1.68
N VAL A 62 -26.51 2.49 2.17
CA VAL A 62 -25.17 3.02 1.86
C VAL A 62 -24.89 2.96 0.36
N LYS A 63 -25.21 1.85 -0.32
CA LYS A 63 -25.11 1.73 -1.78
C LYS A 63 -25.97 2.78 -2.49
N TYR A 64 -27.20 3.01 -2.03
CA TYR A 64 -28.12 3.96 -2.65
C TYR A 64 -27.65 5.40 -2.49
N ARG A 65 -27.11 5.73 -1.31
CA ARG A 65 -26.50 7.02 -1.03
C ARG A 65 -25.32 7.29 -1.96
N HIS A 66 -24.48 6.28 -2.20
CA HIS A 66 -23.37 6.39 -3.16
C HIS A 66 -23.85 6.56 -4.60
N LEU A 67 -24.89 5.83 -5.03
CA LEU A 67 -25.46 5.98 -6.37
C LEU A 67 -25.99 7.42 -6.58
N ILE A 68 -26.78 7.93 -5.64
CA ILE A 68 -27.33 9.30 -5.70
C ILE A 68 -26.22 10.35 -5.73
N ALA A 69 -25.16 10.16 -4.93
CA ALA A 69 -24.02 11.09 -4.91
C ALA A 69 -23.26 11.13 -6.25
N ASN A 70 -23.32 10.06 -7.05
CA ASN A 70 -22.65 9.97 -8.34
C ASN A 70 -23.55 10.31 -9.54
N MET A 71 -24.85 10.53 -9.31
CA MET A 71 -25.78 10.92 -10.37
C MET A 71 -25.63 12.40 -10.70
N ALA A 72 -25.53 12.73 -11.99
CA ALA A 72 -25.37 14.11 -12.45
C ALA A 72 -26.51 15.04 -12.00
N LYS A 73 -27.75 14.54 -11.98
CA LYS A 73 -28.92 15.25 -11.46
C LYS A 73 -29.88 14.26 -10.77
N PRO A 74 -29.82 14.12 -9.45
CA PRO A 74 -30.72 13.22 -8.73
C PRO A 74 -32.15 13.77 -8.75
N THR A 75 -33.11 12.92 -9.09
CA THR A 75 -34.53 13.30 -9.11
C THR A 75 -35.10 13.46 -7.69
N LEU A 76 -36.15 14.27 -7.54
CA LEU A 76 -36.82 14.46 -6.24
C LEU A 76 -37.31 13.12 -5.65
N LYS A 77 -37.83 12.23 -6.50
CA LYS A 77 -38.29 10.89 -6.11
C LYS A 77 -37.16 10.02 -5.53
N GLU A 78 -35.95 10.13 -6.08
CA GLU A 78 -34.79 9.38 -5.57
C GLU A 78 -34.32 9.90 -4.22
N ARG A 79 -34.31 11.23 -4.03
CA ARG A 79 -34.01 11.84 -2.73
C ARG A 79 -35.04 11.45 -1.66
N GLN A 80 -36.34 11.45 -2.00
CA GLN A 80 -37.39 10.98 -1.12
C GLN A 80 -37.24 9.49 -0.78
N LYS A 81 -36.90 8.64 -1.75
CA LYS A 81 -36.59 7.22 -1.51
C LYS A 81 -35.40 7.03 -0.56
N LEU A 82 -34.37 7.87 -0.66
CA LEU A 82 -33.21 7.82 0.25
C LEU A 82 -33.64 8.19 1.68
N ALA A 83 -34.39 9.28 1.84
CA ALA A 83 -34.92 9.71 3.13
C ALA A 83 -35.84 8.65 3.76
N ALA A 84 -36.71 8.02 2.96
CA ALA A 84 -37.58 6.93 3.43
C ALA A 84 -36.77 5.71 3.92
N LYS A 85 -35.69 5.34 3.22
CA LYS A 85 -34.78 4.26 3.66
C LYS A 85 -34.06 4.62 4.96
N GLU A 86 -33.66 5.88 5.11
CA GLU A 86 -33.03 6.38 6.34
C GLU A 86 -34.00 6.34 7.52
N ALA A 87 -35.23 6.82 7.33
CA ALA A 87 -36.29 6.75 8.33
C ALA A 87 -36.58 5.32 8.76
N LYS A 88 -36.68 4.37 7.81
CA LYS A 88 -36.85 2.94 8.10
C LYS A 88 -35.69 2.37 8.93
N LEU A 89 -34.45 2.79 8.66
CA LEU A 89 -33.28 2.38 9.45
C LEU A 89 -33.29 2.99 10.86
N GLN A 90 -33.78 4.21 11.02
CA GLN A 90 -33.98 4.84 12.33
C GLN A 90 -35.07 4.12 13.12
N GLU A 91 -36.18 3.78 12.50
CA GLU A 91 -37.27 2.99 13.10
C GLU A 91 -36.77 1.62 13.61
N MET A 92 -36.01 0.88 12.80
CA MET A 92 -35.39 -0.38 13.24
C MET A 92 -34.42 -0.21 14.42
N ARG A 93 -33.80 0.98 14.58
CA ARG A 93 -32.90 1.27 15.71
C ARG A 93 -33.64 1.63 16.99
N THR A 94 -34.81 2.28 16.89
CA THR A 94 -35.59 2.75 18.04
C THR A 94 -36.46 1.65 18.65
N GLN A 95 -36.72 0.56 17.91
CA GLN A 95 -37.41 -0.61 18.44
C GLN A 95 -36.74 -1.12 19.73
N SER A 96 -37.48 -1.06 20.86
CA SER A 96 -36.99 -1.41 22.19
C SER A 96 -36.37 -2.82 22.26
N LYS A 97 -36.96 -3.78 21.52
CA LYS A 97 -36.44 -5.15 21.40
C LYS A 97 -35.03 -5.25 20.83
N MET A 98 -34.56 -4.26 20.07
CA MET A 98 -33.24 -4.29 19.39
C MET A 98 -32.34 -3.11 19.75
N LYS A 99 -32.80 -2.24 20.66
CA LYS A 99 -32.03 -1.10 21.16
C LYS A 99 -30.77 -1.61 21.88
N ARG A 100 -29.67 -0.92 21.63
CA ARG A 100 -28.36 -1.28 22.19
C ARG A 100 -28.25 -0.89 23.66
N ASP A 101 -28.82 0.24 24.07
CA ASP A 101 -28.87 0.65 25.46
C ASP A 101 -30.12 0.04 26.11
N VAL A 102 -29.91 -0.75 27.16
CA VAL A 102 -30.96 -1.46 27.89
C VAL A 102 -30.90 -1.10 29.36
N THR A 103 -32.03 -0.69 29.91
CA THR A 103 -32.19 -0.47 31.34
C THR A 103 -32.91 -1.66 31.94
N VAL A 104 -32.22 -2.39 32.83
CA VAL A 104 -32.78 -3.53 33.56
C VAL A 104 -32.91 -3.13 35.01
N ALA A 105 -34.11 -3.20 35.57
CA ALA A 105 -34.34 -3.09 37.01
C ALA A 105 -34.42 -4.51 37.59
N ILE A 106 -33.65 -4.80 38.62
CA ILE A 106 -33.59 -6.11 39.27
C ILE A 106 -33.72 -5.89 40.79
N SER A 107 -34.48 -6.73 41.49
CA SER A 107 -34.51 -6.73 42.96
C SER A 107 -33.11 -6.98 43.52
N SER A 108 -32.73 -6.30 44.61
CA SER A 108 -31.45 -6.52 45.29
C SER A 108 -31.42 -7.80 46.15
N GLU A 109 -32.47 -8.62 46.11
CA GLU A 109 -32.54 -9.89 46.83
C GLU A 109 -31.40 -10.83 46.37
N GLY A 110 -30.56 -11.28 47.31
CA GLY A 110 -29.42 -12.15 47.03
C GLY A 110 -28.15 -11.46 46.52
N PHE A 111 -28.11 -10.13 46.45
CA PHE A 111 -26.91 -9.37 46.07
C PHE A 111 -26.10 -8.92 47.30
N HIS A 112 -24.77 -8.98 47.20
CA HIS A 112 -23.84 -8.53 48.23
C HIS A 112 -23.01 -7.33 47.77
N THR A 113 -22.73 -6.40 48.69
CA THR A 113 -21.84 -5.26 48.43
C THR A 113 -20.38 -5.69 48.54
N THR A 114 -19.58 -5.44 47.50
CA THR A 114 -18.17 -5.85 47.43
C THR A 114 -17.19 -4.71 47.72
N GLY A 115 -17.66 -3.45 47.67
CA GLY A 115 -16.81 -2.26 47.80
C GLY A 115 -15.89 -1.98 46.61
N LEU A 116 -15.94 -2.81 45.56
CA LEU A 116 -15.14 -2.62 44.35
C LEU A 116 -15.83 -1.66 43.38
N MET A 117 -15.05 -0.71 42.87
CA MET A 117 -15.52 0.33 41.96
C MET A 117 -15.17 -0.01 40.49
N CYS A 118 -15.91 0.59 39.54
CA CYS A 118 -15.78 0.29 38.11
C CYS A 118 -14.44 0.73 37.49
N ASP A 119 -13.74 1.67 38.13
CA ASP A 119 -12.41 2.12 37.74
C ASP A 119 -11.37 1.02 37.87
N LEU A 120 -11.43 0.21 38.95
CA LEU A 120 -10.54 -0.92 39.16
C LEU A 120 -10.74 -1.99 38.07
N VAL A 121 -11.98 -2.26 37.69
CA VAL A 121 -12.30 -3.18 36.59
C VAL A 121 -11.71 -2.70 35.27
N GLN A 122 -11.81 -1.40 34.98
CA GLN A 122 -11.26 -0.82 33.76
C GLN A 122 -9.74 -1.04 33.66
N HIS A 123 -9.01 -0.83 34.75
CA HIS A 123 -7.56 -1.07 34.79
C HIS A 123 -7.23 -2.57 34.75
N ALA A 124 -7.99 -3.39 35.46
CA ALA A 124 -7.82 -4.85 35.45
C ALA A 124 -7.94 -5.43 34.03
N MET A 125 -8.85 -4.89 33.20
CA MET A 125 -9.02 -5.33 31.81
C MET A 125 -7.87 -4.91 30.88
N LEU A 126 -6.99 -4.00 31.28
CA LEU A 126 -5.76 -3.67 30.54
C LEU A 126 -4.60 -4.61 30.84
N ILE A 127 -4.60 -5.27 32.00
CA ILE A 127 -3.53 -6.19 32.42
C ILE A 127 -3.36 -7.35 31.42
N PRO A 128 -4.41 -8.05 30.93
CA PRO A 128 -4.25 -9.09 29.92
C PRO A 128 -3.57 -8.61 28.63
N VAL A 129 -3.83 -7.37 28.22
CA VAL A 129 -3.18 -6.76 27.04
C VAL A 129 -1.69 -6.60 27.28
N LEU A 130 -1.32 -6.03 28.43
CA LEU A 130 0.08 -5.84 28.83
C LEU A 130 0.82 -7.18 28.98
N VAL A 131 0.24 -8.14 29.70
CA VAL A 131 0.83 -9.47 29.90
C VAL A 131 1.04 -10.17 28.58
N ARG A 132 0.07 -10.13 27.66
CA ARG A 132 0.24 -10.69 26.32
C ARG A 132 1.36 -9.99 25.55
N HIS A 133 1.43 -8.66 25.60
CA HIS A 133 2.49 -7.90 24.94
C HIS A 133 3.87 -8.32 25.47
N LEU A 134 4.06 -8.36 26.79
CA LEU A 134 5.32 -8.78 27.41
C LEU A 134 5.69 -10.23 27.08
N ARG A 135 4.73 -11.15 27.14
CA ARG A 135 4.95 -12.57 26.78
C ARG A 135 5.32 -12.73 25.32
N PHE A 136 4.66 -11.99 24.43
CA PHE A 136 4.96 -12.01 23.01
C PHE A 136 6.38 -11.51 22.73
N HIS A 137 6.75 -10.34 23.27
CA HIS A 137 8.11 -9.80 23.11
C HIS A 137 9.19 -10.71 23.71
N LYS A 138 8.90 -11.40 24.83
CA LYS A 138 9.80 -12.43 25.38
C LYS A 138 9.90 -13.66 24.48
N SER A 139 8.83 -14.03 23.78
CA SER A 139 8.90 -15.14 22.81
C SER A 139 9.71 -14.78 21.57
N LEU A 140 9.72 -13.50 21.16
CA LEU A 140 10.53 -13.02 20.05
C LEU A 140 12.04 -13.18 20.31
N ASP A 141 12.49 -13.21 21.57
CA ASP A 141 13.90 -13.49 21.90
C ASP A 141 14.35 -14.86 21.34
N SER A 142 13.46 -15.85 21.31
CA SER A 142 13.74 -17.16 20.72
C SER A 142 13.81 -17.10 19.20
N LEU A 143 12.95 -16.28 18.56
CA LEU A 143 12.98 -16.08 17.12
C LEU A 143 14.27 -15.37 16.69
N GLU A 144 14.66 -14.29 17.38
CA GLU A 144 15.90 -13.55 17.10
C GLU A 144 17.14 -14.45 17.25
N LYS A 145 17.14 -15.35 18.25
CA LYS A 145 18.20 -16.36 18.42
C LYS A 145 18.25 -17.36 17.29
N ASN A 146 17.11 -17.87 16.84
CA ASN A 146 17.03 -18.82 15.73
C ASN A 146 17.51 -18.20 14.40
N VAL A 147 17.19 -16.93 14.18
CA VAL A 147 17.56 -16.18 12.97
C VAL A 147 19.02 -15.70 13.03
N GLY A 148 19.59 -15.54 14.23
CA GLY A 148 20.93 -15.01 14.43
C GLY A 148 21.03 -13.49 14.24
N TYR A 149 19.92 -12.78 14.39
CA TYR A 149 19.86 -11.31 14.30
C TYR A 149 18.92 -10.74 15.36
N VAL A 150 19.38 -9.68 16.03
CA VAL A 150 18.60 -8.95 17.05
C VAL A 150 18.15 -7.63 16.45
N PHE A 151 16.83 -7.39 16.41
CA PHE A 151 16.28 -6.18 15.83
C PHE A 151 16.56 -4.98 16.71
N LYS A 152 16.98 -3.87 16.11
CA LYS A 152 17.12 -2.58 16.83
C LYS A 152 15.73 -2.05 17.19
N GLN A 153 14.77 -2.18 16.27
CA GLN A 153 13.38 -1.77 16.49
C GLN A 153 12.42 -2.97 16.58
N ARG A 154 12.15 -3.46 17.79
CA ARG A 154 11.20 -4.57 18.01
C ARG A 154 9.76 -4.29 17.57
N ALA A 155 9.37 -3.02 17.51
CA ALA A 155 8.06 -2.63 16.98
C ALA A 155 7.92 -2.99 15.49
N LEU A 156 9.01 -2.89 14.73
CA LEU A 156 9.05 -3.27 13.31
C LEU A 156 8.86 -4.78 13.14
N LEU A 157 9.57 -5.59 13.95
CA LEU A 157 9.41 -7.04 13.99
C LEU A 157 7.97 -7.44 14.34
N GLN A 158 7.37 -6.82 15.35
CA GLN A 158 5.97 -7.07 15.69
C GLN A 158 5.03 -6.73 14.53
N THR A 159 5.24 -5.59 13.86
CA THR A 159 4.43 -5.21 12.68
C THR A 159 4.59 -6.23 11.55
N ALA A 160 5.80 -6.71 11.28
CA ALA A 160 6.05 -7.73 10.25
C ALA A 160 5.28 -9.04 10.50
N LEU A 161 5.15 -9.43 11.77
CA LEU A 161 4.41 -10.62 12.20
C LEU A 161 2.89 -10.38 12.31
N THR A 162 2.40 -9.15 12.08
CA THR A 162 0.98 -8.80 12.25
C THR A 162 0.18 -8.96 10.96
N HIS A 163 -0.61 -10.03 10.89
CA HIS A 163 -1.48 -10.30 9.73
C HIS A 163 -2.67 -9.32 9.64
N PRO A 164 -3.17 -8.94 8.45
CA PRO A 164 -4.27 -7.97 8.29
C PRO A 164 -5.61 -8.37 8.94
N SER A 165 -5.83 -9.68 9.14
CA SER A 165 -6.99 -10.20 9.86
C SER A 165 -6.94 -9.91 11.36
N TYR A 166 -5.77 -9.60 11.92
CA TYR A 166 -5.57 -9.36 13.35
C TYR A 166 -6.00 -7.93 13.72
N ARG A 167 -7.24 -7.79 14.22
CA ARG A 167 -7.86 -6.47 14.47
C ARG A 167 -8.03 -6.09 15.94
N GLU A 168 -8.23 -7.06 16.82
CA GLU A 168 -8.58 -6.80 18.23
C GLU A 168 -7.52 -7.36 19.18
N ASN A 169 -6.85 -6.45 19.90
CA ASN A 169 -5.73 -6.78 20.79
C ASN A 169 -6.18 -6.79 22.26
N PHE A 170 -7.15 -7.63 22.62
CA PHE A 170 -7.64 -7.71 24.01
C PHE A 170 -6.74 -8.53 24.94
N GLY A 171 -5.68 -9.19 24.44
CA GLY A 171 -4.86 -10.06 25.28
C GLY A 171 -5.48 -11.44 25.55
N THR A 172 -6.81 -11.47 25.60
CA THR A 172 -7.67 -12.62 25.89
C THR A 172 -8.79 -12.71 24.85
N ASN A 173 -9.73 -13.65 25.03
CA ASN A 173 -10.93 -13.77 24.21
C ASN A 173 -11.68 -12.41 24.20
N PRO A 174 -11.86 -11.79 23.01
CA PRO A 174 -12.53 -10.50 22.89
C PRO A 174 -13.93 -10.46 23.47
N ASP A 175 -14.68 -11.56 23.43
CA ASP A 175 -16.05 -11.59 23.93
C ASP A 175 -16.08 -11.49 25.46
N HIS A 176 -15.17 -12.17 26.17
CA HIS A 176 -15.03 -12.00 27.62
C HIS A 176 -14.66 -10.58 27.97
N ALA A 177 -13.69 -9.99 27.27
CA ALA A 177 -13.27 -8.63 27.53
C ALA A 177 -14.39 -7.60 27.29
N ARG A 178 -15.13 -7.72 26.18
CA ARG A 178 -16.27 -6.85 25.88
C ARG A 178 -17.40 -7.01 26.90
N ASN A 179 -17.72 -8.23 27.31
CA ASN A 179 -18.77 -8.49 28.30
C ASN A 179 -18.40 -7.93 29.68
N SER A 180 -17.17 -8.13 30.14
CA SER A 180 -16.68 -7.58 31.42
C SER A 180 -16.67 -6.06 31.44
N LEU A 181 -16.20 -5.41 30.36
CA LEU A 181 -16.23 -3.95 30.24
C LEU A 181 -17.66 -3.39 30.17
N THR A 182 -18.57 -4.13 29.55
CA THR A 182 -19.97 -3.71 29.40
C THR A 182 -20.75 -3.82 30.71
N ASN A 183 -20.52 -4.89 31.47
CA ASN A 183 -21.25 -5.15 32.72
C ASN A 183 -20.64 -4.41 33.92
N CYS A 184 -19.31 -4.27 33.94
CA CYS A 184 -18.58 -3.84 35.13
C CYS A 184 -17.64 -2.65 34.88
N GLY A 185 -17.53 -2.15 33.64
CA GLY A 185 -16.64 -1.05 33.27
C GLY A 185 -17.23 0.35 33.53
N ILE A 186 -16.41 1.37 33.29
CA ILE A 186 -16.82 2.77 33.47
C ILE A 186 -17.78 3.19 32.34
N ARG A 187 -18.84 3.92 32.70
CA ARG A 187 -19.75 4.48 31.71
C ARG A 187 -19.24 5.83 31.22
N GLN A 188 -18.90 5.93 29.94
CA GLN A 188 -18.63 7.21 29.30
C GLN A 188 -19.89 7.69 28.56
N PRO A 189 -20.34 8.93 28.77
CA PRO A 189 -21.53 9.48 28.10
C PRO A 189 -21.30 9.77 26.61
N GLN A 190 -20.05 9.85 26.15
CA GLN A 190 -19.70 10.06 24.74
C GLN A 190 -18.72 8.99 24.28
N TYR A 191 -19.14 8.19 23.30
CA TYR A 191 -18.21 7.41 22.51
C TYR A 191 -17.42 8.39 21.62
N GLY A 192 -16.11 8.45 21.78
CA GLY A 192 -15.23 9.20 20.89
C GLY A 192 -15.49 8.88 19.42
N ASP A 193 -15.19 9.86 18.56
CA ASP A 193 -15.57 9.84 17.16
C ASP A 193 -15.01 8.59 16.44
N ARG A 194 -15.87 7.78 15.81
CA ARG A 194 -15.47 6.53 15.11
C ARG A 194 -14.51 6.74 13.94
N ARG A 195 -14.22 8.00 13.57
CA ARG A 195 -13.35 8.39 12.46
C ARG A 195 -11.92 7.83 12.61
N ILE A 196 -11.44 7.64 13.83
CA ILE A 196 -10.09 7.14 14.13
C ILE A 196 -9.87 5.69 13.62
N HIS A 197 -10.93 4.90 13.45
CA HIS A 197 -10.85 3.47 13.07
C HIS A 197 -11.09 3.19 11.57
N TYR A 198 -11.32 4.21 10.74
CA TYR A 198 -11.64 4.00 9.32
C TYR A 198 -10.39 3.98 8.42
N THR A 199 -9.61 2.90 8.45
CA THR A 199 -8.63 2.58 7.40
C THR A 199 -9.33 1.91 6.21
N ARG A 200 -10.13 2.67 5.44
CA ARG A 200 -10.79 2.12 4.24
C ARG A 200 -9.82 2.12 3.05
N LYS A 201 -9.28 0.93 2.72
CA LYS A 201 -8.55 0.65 1.46
C LYS A 201 -9.46 0.64 0.22
N LYS A 202 -10.78 0.42 0.39
CA LYS A 202 -11.70 0.11 -0.73
C LYS A 202 -12.58 1.29 -1.15
N GLY A 203 -12.61 1.53 -2.47
CA GLY A 203 -13.51 2.49 -3.13
C GLY A 203 -12.74 3.50 -3.98
N ILE A 204 -13.29 3.91 -5.13
CA ILE A 204 -12.62 4.84 -6.04
C ILE A 204 -12.32 6.20 -5.39
N VAL A 205 -13.25 6.73 -4.60
CA VAL A 205 -13.07 8.03 -3.93
C VAL A 205 -11.92 8.00 -2.93
N THR A 206 -11.79 6.92 -2.16
CA THR A 206 -10.67 6.76 -1.22
C THR A 206 -9.37 6.51 -1.96
N LEU A 207 -9.39 5.75 -3.05
CA LEU A 207 -8.22 5.53 -3.90
C LEU A 207 -7.71 6.86 -4.46
N ILE A 208 -8.56 7.64 -5.13
CA ILE A 208 -8.18 8.94 -5.71
C ILE A 208 -7.66 9.89 -4.62
N ASN A 209 -8.33 9.98 -3.47
CA ASN A 209 -7.89 10.85 -2.36
C ASN A 209 -6.53 10.43 -1.80
N ILE A 210 -6.24 9.13 -1.70
CA ILE A 210 -4.93 8.66 -1.21
C ILE A 210 -3.87 8.87 -2.29
N MET A 211 -4.16 8.52 -3.55
CA MET A 211 -3.26 8.69 -4.70
C MET A 211 -2.97 10.15 -5.05
N SER A 212 -3.82 11.10 -4.67
CA SER A 212 -3.55 12.53 -4.82
C SER A 212 -2.63 13.10 -3.74
N ARG A 213 -2.30 12.34 -2.69
CA ARG A 213 -1.38 12.81 -1.64
C ARG A 213 0.05 12.64 -2.13
N PHE A 214 0.80 13.73 -2.14
CA PHE A 214 2.23 13.67 -2.37
C PHE A 214 2.96 12.98 -1.21
N GLY A 215 4.13 12.43 -1.53
CA GLY A 215 5.02 11.85 -0.54
C GLY A 215 5.51 12.90 0.45
N LYS A 216 5.86 12.46 1.65
CA LYS A 216 6.50 13.33 2.65
C LYS A 216 7.97 13.52 2.29
N HIS A 217 8.52 14.69 2.59
CA HIS A 217 9.94 14.99 2.36
C HIS A 217 10.87 14.24 3.32
N SER A 218 10.39 13.87 4.51
CA SER A 218 11.12 13.07 5.48
C SER A 218 10.48 11.71 5.67
N GLU A 219 11.30 10.72 6.02
CA GLU A 219 10.83 9.40 6.43
C GLU A 219 9.93 9.54 7.67
N THR A 220 8.75 8.90 7.66
CA THR A 220 7.87 8.91 8.84
C THR A 220 7.21 7.55 9.02
N GLU A 221 6.92 7.18 10.26
CA GLU A 221 6.21 5.96 10.58
C GLU A 221 4.78 5.97 10.02
N SER A 222 4.33 4.82 9.53
CA SER A 222 2.97 4.65 9.04
C SER A 222 1.98 4.40 10.17
N ALA A 223 0.79 4.99 10.05
CA ALA A 223 -0.35 4.66 10.92
C ALA A 223 -0.92 3.25 10.67
N ILE A 224 -0.51 2.60 9.58
CA ILE A 224 -0.93 1.25 9.18
C ILE A 224 -0.18 0.21 10.02
N LYS A 225 -0.93 -0.60 10.78
CA LYS A 225 -0.39 -1.54 11.78
C LYS A 225 -0.28 -3.01 11.34
N HIS A 226 -0.47 -3.29 10.06
CA HIS A 226 -0.40 -4.64 9.49
C HIS A 226 0.75 -4.74 8.48
N ASN A 227 1.18 -5.97 8.22
CA ASN A 227 2.41 -6.27 7.50
C ASN A 227 2.35 -6.08 5.97
N GLU A 228 1.19 -5.80 5.35
CA GLU A 228 1.07 -5.65 3.87
C GLU A 228 2.11 -4.68 3.26
N ARG A 229 2.43 -3.57 3.94
CA ARG A 229 3.44 -2.62 3.41
C ARG A 229 4.85 -3.21 3.43
N LEU A 230 5.16 -4.00 4.46
CA LEU A 230 6.43 -4.69 4.58
C LEU A 230 6.52 -5.86 3.61
N GLU A 231 5.41 -6.56 3.37
CA GLU A 231 5.28 -7.58 2.32
C GLU A 231 5.67 -7.00 0.96
N PHE A 232 5.10 -5.84 0.58
CA PHE A 232 5.44 -5.14 -0.65
C PHE A 232 6.95 -4.84 -0.80
N LEU A 233 7.61 -4.41 0.27
CA LEU A 233 9.06 -4.15 0.25
C LEU A 233 9.86 -5.46 0.23
N GLY A 234 9.42 -6.42 1.03
CA GLY A 234 10.04 -7.73 1.18
C GLY A 234 10.02 -8.59 -0.07
N ASP A 235 8.95 -8.52 -0.84
CA ASP A 235 8.83 -9.08 -2.19
C ASP A 235 10.00 -8.61 -3.06
N ALA A 236 10.21 -7.30 -3.16
CA ALA A 236 11.32 -6.72 -3.92
C ALA A 236 12.70 -7.12 -3.36
N VAL A 237 12.84 -7.27 -2.03
CA VAL A 237 14.09 -7.74 -1.40
C VAL A 237 14.37 -9.20 -1.77
N VAL A 238 13.39 -10.08 -1.68
CA VAL A 238 13.55 -11.51 -2.00
C VAL A 238 13.84 -11.71 -3.50
N GLU A 239 13.15 -10.96 -4.37
CA GLU A 239 13.43 -10.98 -5.81
C GLU A 239 14.84 -10.49 -6.13
N PHE A 240 15.30 -9.43 -5.46
CA PHE A 240 16.66 -8.90 -5.62
C PHE A 240 17.74 -9.90 -5.16
N LEU A 241 17.61 -10.45 -3.95
CA LEU A 241 18.58 -11.39 -3.38
C LEU A 241 18.68 -12.66 -4.24
N SER A 242 17.54 -13.24 -4.62
CA SER A 242 17.51 -14.43 -5.48
C SER A 242 18.12 -14.14 -6.86
N SER A 243 17.83 -12.99 -7.45
CA SER A 243 18.37 -12.61 -8.77
C SER A 243 19.88 -12.41 -8.75
N ILE A 244 20.43 -11.77 -7.71
CA ILE A 244 21.89 -11.57 -7.57
C ILE A 244 22.62 -12.89 -7.44
N HIS A 245 22.14 -13.77 -6.55
CA HIS A 245 22.79 -15.05 -6.33
C HIS A 245 22.75 -15.93 -7.58
N LEU A 246 21.59 -16.02 -8.24
CA LEU A 246 21.48 -16.75 -9.50
C LEU A 246 22.37 -16.15 -10.60
N PHE A 247 22.44 -14.83 -10.70
CA PHE A 247 23.29 -14.14 -11.66
C PHE A 247 24.78 -14.41 -11.42
N LYS A 248 25.23 -14.41 -10.15
CA LYS A 248 26.63 -14.68 -9.79
C LYS A 248 26.99 -16.17 -9.87
N MET A 249 26.09 -17.07 -9.48
CA MET A 249 26.33 -18.51 -9.46
C MET A 249 26.36 -19.14 -10.85
N PHE A 250 25.59 -18.60 -11.81
CA PHE A 250 25.47 -19.17 -13.15
C PHE A 250 25.89 -18.20 -14.26
N PRO A 251 27.20 -17.89 -14.41
CA PRO A 251 27.68 -16.96 -15.44
C PRO A 251 27.37 -17.38 -16.89
N GLY A 252 27.28 -18.69 -17.14
CA GLY A 252 27.00 -19.25 -18.46
C GLY A 252 25.51 -19.41 -18.79
N LEU A 253 24.61 -19.18 -17.83
CA LEU A 253 23.17 -19.39 -18.03
C LEU A 253 22.52 -18.13 -18.61
N ALA A 254 21.66 -18.33 -19.62
CA ALA A 254 20.87 -17.26 -20.23
C ALA A 254 19.76 -16.76 -19.29
N GLU A 255 19.28 -15.55 -19.57
CA GLU A 255 18.20 -14.86 -18.84
C GLU A 255 16.98 -15.75 -18.59
N GLY A 256 16.47 -16.46 -19.60
CA GLY A 256 15.29 -17.31 -19.45
C GLY A 256 15.47 -18.43 -18.43
N GLY A 257 16.68 -18.98 -18.30
CA GLY A 257 17.00 -19.98 -17.27
C GLY A 257 17.03 -19.35 -15.87
N LEU A 258 17.66 -18.18 -15.74
CA LEU A 258 17.72 -17.43 -14.47
C LEU A 258 16.32 -17.03 -13.99
N ALA A 259 15.47 -16.53 -14.88
CA ALA A 259 14.09 -16.17 -14.57
C ALA A 259 13.25 -17.38 -14.13
N THR A 260 13.48 -18.55 -14.74
CA THR A 260 12.80 -19.79 -14.33
C THR A 260 13.21 -20.23 -12.92
N TYR A 261 14.50 -20.18 -12.60
CA TYR A 261 14.98 -20.48 -11.24
C TYR A 261 14.49 -19.46 -10.21
N ARG A 262 14.50 -18.16 -10.55
CA ARG A 262 13.96 -17.10 -9.69
C ARG A 262 12.49 -17.37 -9.38
N ALA A 263 11.67 -17.62 -10.41
CA ALA A 263 10.25 -17.89 -10.23
C ALA A 263 9.98 -19.12 -9.34
N ALA A 264 10.81 -20.16 -9.43
CA ALA A 264 10.72 -21.34 -8.56
C ALA A 264 11.08 -21.02 -7.10
N ILE A 265 12.10 -20.18 -6.88
CA ILE A 265 12.53 -19.78 -5.53
C ILE A 265 11.50 -18.85 -4.87
N VAL A 266 10.96 -17.89 -5.62
CA VAL A 266 10.05 -16.85 -5.11
C VAL A 266 8.58 -17.32 -5.09
N GLN A 267 8.28 -18.54 -5.55
CA GLN A 267 6.93 -19.07 -5.52
C GLN A 267 6.38 -19.14 -4.08
N ASN A 268 5.14 -18.68 -3.86
CA ASN A 268 4.52 -18.64 -2.52
C ASN A 268 4.54 -19.98 -1.79
N GLN A 269 4.43 -21.11 -2.50
CA GLN A 269 4.50 -22.44 -1.88
C GLN A 269 5.88 -22.71 -1.27
N HIS A 270 6.93 -22.30 -1.96
CA HIS A 270 8.30 -22.42 -1.49
C HIS A 270 8.59 -21.43 -0.36
N LEU A 271 8.17 -20.17 -0.49
CA LEU A 271 8.29 -19.17 0.58
C LEU A 271 7.58 -19.59 1.87
N ALA A 272 6.40 -20.22 1.78
CA ALA A 272 5.73 -20.79 2.95
C ALA A 272 6.57 -21.89 3.63
N GLN A 273 7.28 -22.71 2.85
CA GLN A 273 8.20 -23.70 3.40
C GLN A 273 9.42 -23.04 4.06
N LEU A 274 9.98 -21.99 3.46
CA LEU A 274 11.07 -21.21 4.07
C LEU A 274 10.65 -20.57 5.40
N ALA A 275 9.42 -20.05 5.47
CA ALA A 275 8.85 -19.52 6.70
C ALA A 275 8.77 -20.58 7.81
N LYS A 276 8.48 -21.83 7.44
CA LYS A 276 8.46 -22.97 8.35
C LYS A 276 9.86 -23.35 8.82
N ASN A 277 10.87 -23.31 7.93
CA ASN A 277 12.26 -23.61 8.29
C ASN A 277 12.79 -22.66 9.39
N ILE A 278 12.44 -21.37 9.34
CA ILE A 278 12.80 -20.38 10.38
C ILE A 278 11.88 -20.50 11.62
N GLY A 279 10.74 -21.18 11.51
CA GLY A 279 9.75 -21.32 12.58
C GLY A 279 8.84 -20.09 12.75
N LEU A 280 8.63 -19.29 11.71
CA LEU A 280 7.80 -18.08 11.75
C LEU A 280 6.33 -18.37 12.09
N GLU A 281 5.82 -19.56 11.73
CA GLU A 281 4.42 -19.95 11.96
C GLU A 281 3.98 -19.84 13.42
N ALA A 282 4.90 -20.09 14.37
CA ALA A 282 4.61 -20.04 15.80
C ALA A 282 4.48 -18.62 16.36
N TYR A 283 5.01 -17.61 15.65
CA TYR A 283 5.09 -16.22 16.12
C TYR A 283 4.14 -15.28 15.37
N MET A 284 3.49 -15.75 14.31
CA MET A 284 2.53 -14.96 13.54
C MET A 284 1.32 -14.54 14.38
N LEU A 285 0.99 -13.25 14.36
CA LEU A 285 -0.23 -12.73 14.95
C LEU A 285 -1.38 -12.91 13.96
N TYR A 286 -1.97 -14.10 13.99
CA TYR A 286 -3.07 -14.50 13.12
C TYR A 286 -4.41 -14.56 13.86
N ALA A 287 -5.49 -14.16 13.19
CA ALA A 287 -6.83 -14.20 13.78
C ALA A 287 -7.39 -15.63 13.74
N HIS A 288 -7.96 -16.08 14.86
CA HIS A 288 -8.57 -17.40 14.96
C HIS A 288 -9.98 -17.33 14.38
N GLY A 289 -10.16 -17.84 13.17
CA GLY A 289 -11.47 -17.94 12.51
C GLY A 289 -11.62 -19.30 11.84
N SER A 290 -12.81 -19.89 11.90
CA SER A 290 -13.09 -21.23 11.36
C SER A 290 -12.74 -21.38 9.87
N ASP A 291 -12.92 -20.32 9.07
CA ASP A 291 -12.55 -20.31 7.65
C ASP A 291 -11.11 -19.88 7.38
N LEU A 292 -10.46 -19.24 8.34
CA LEU A 292 -9.10 -18.68 8.23
C LEU A 292 -8.02 -19.73 8.54
N CYS A 293 -8.35 -20.81 9.25
CA CYS A 293 -7.40 -21.85 9.64
C CYS A 293 -7.32 -23.03 8.63
N ARG A 294 -7.74 -22.83 7.37
CA ARG A 294 -7.52 -23.83 6.32
C ARG A 294 -6.05 -23.81 5.91
N ASP A 295 -5.43 -24.98 5.74
CA ASP A 295 -4.01 -25.11 5.41
C ASP A 295 -3.56 -24.24 4.23
N VAL A 296 -4.36 -24.17 3.16
CA VAL A 296 -4.04 -23.37 1.98
C VAL A 296 -3.94 -21.87 2.34
N VAL A 297 -4.89 -21.36 3.12
CA VAL A 297 -4.92 -19.95 3.54
C VAL A 297 -3.77 -19.65 4.50
N MET A 298 -3.45 -20.58 5.40
CA MET A 298 -2.33 -20.44 6.32
C MET A 298 -0.99 -20.39 5.57
N ARG A 299 -0.77 -21.27 4.58
CA ARG A 299 0.46 -21.25 3.75
C ARG A 299 0.62 -19.92 3.01
N HIS A 300 -0.46 -19.38 2.44
CA HIS A 300 -0.42 -18.05 1.82
C HIS A 300 -0.04 -16.97 2.85
N ALA A 301 -0.66 -16.97 4.04
CA ALA A 301 -0.31 -16.03 5.09
C ALA A 301 1.15 -16.15 5.56
N MET A 302 1.70 -17.38 5.58
CA MET A 302 3.10 -17.64 5.93
C MET A 302 4.07 -17.10 4.86
N ALA A 303 3.75 -17.27 3.57
CA ALA A 303 4.53 -16.71 2.46
C ALA A 303 4.61 -15.17 2.57
N ASN A 304 3.46 -14.52 2.72
CA ASN A 304 3.40 -13.07 2.91
C ASN A 304 4.14 -12.61 4.18
N CYS A 305 4.11 -13.43 5.24
CA CYS A 305 4.79 -13.12 6.49
C CYS A 305 6.31 -13.20 6.35
N ILE A 306 6.86 -14.18 5.63
CA ILE A 306 8.31 -14.23 5.41
C ILE A 306 8.76 -13.07 4.53
N GLU A 307 8.03 -12.70 3.49
CA GLU A 307 8.32 -11.49 2.70
C GLU A 307 8.33 -10.26 3.62
N ALA A 308 7.28 -10.04 4.41
CA ALA A 308 7.24 -8.93 5.35
C ALA A 308 8.38 -8.95 6.37
N PHE A 309 8.80 -10.14 6.82
CA PHE A 309 9.95 -10.32 7.69
C PHE A 309 11.27 -9.96 6.99
N MET A 310 11.46 -10.34 5.74
CA MET A 310 12.61 -9.95 4.92
C MET A 310 12.66 -8.43 4.69
N GLY A 311 11.50 -7.81 4.43
CA GLY A 311 11.39 -6.35 4.33
C GLY A 311 11.76 -5.64 5.63
N ALA A 312 11.37 -6.19 6.78
CA ALA A 312 11.74 -5.65 8.09
C ALA A 312 13.25 -5.79 8.37
N LEU A 313 13.86 -6.94 8.02
CA LEU A 313 15.31 -7.15 8.14
C LEU A 313 16.10 -6.17 7.27
N PHE A 314 15.65 -5.96 6.03
CA PHE A 314 16.27 -5.00 5.12
C PHE A 314 16.23 -3.57 5.68
N LEU A 315 15.12 -3.14 6.29
CA LEU A 315 15.01 -1.81 6.89
C LEU A 315 15.85 -1.63 8.16
N ASP A 316 15.97 -2.66 9.00
CA ASP A 316 16.66 -2.56 10.31
C ASP A 316 18.18 -2.84 10.20
N GLY A 317 18.53 -3.85 9.40
CA GLY A 317 19.88 -4.41 9.27
C GLY A 317 20.53 -4.27 7.89
N GLY A 318 19.79 -3.84 6.86
CA GLY A 318 20.29 -3.70 5.50
C GLY A 318 20.31 -4.99 4.69
N VAL A 319 20.83 -4.91 3.46
CA VAL A 319 20.86 -6.01 2.48
C VAL A 319 21.64 -7.21 3.01
N GLU A 320 22.79 -7.01 3.65
CA GLU A 320 23.67 -8.10 4.11
C GLU A 320 23.01 -8.98 5.18
N VAL A 321 22.24 -8.37 6.07
CA VAL A 321 21.49 -9.12 7.10
C VAL A 321 20.35 -9.90 6.45
N ALA A 322 19.59 -9.26 5.56
CA ALA A 322 18.54 -9.94 4.82
C ALA A 322 19.10 -11.12 3.99
N ASP A 323 20.24 -10.94 3.32
CA ASP A 323 20.87 -11.98 2.52
C ASP A 323 21.26 -13.22 3.33
N ARG A 324 21.90 -13.00 4.48
CA ARG A 324 22.31 -14.07 5.40
C ARG A 324 21.10 -14.87 5.88
N VAL A 325 20.04 -14.18 6.32
CA VAL A 325 18.84 -14.83 6.84
C VAL A 325 18.10 -15.56 5.73
N PHE A 326 18.00 -14.99 4.53
CA PHE A 326 17.40 -15.64 3.37
C PHE A 326 18.15 -16.92 3.00
N SER A 327 19.49 -16.84 2.96
CA SER A 327 20.35 -17.99 2.66
C SER A 327 20.21 -19.11 3.70
N LEU A 328 20.16 -18.75 4.99
CA LEU A 328 19.89 -19.69 6.08
C LEU A 328 18.52 -20.36 5.96
N ALA A 329 17.49 -19.60 5.55
CA ALA A 329 16.14 -20.13 5.34
C ALA A 329 16.13 -21.17 4.21
N LEU A 330 16.80 -20.84 3.11
CA LEU A 330 16.84 -21.61 1.87
C LEU A 330 17.55 -22.96 2.06
N TRP A 331 18.69 -22.94 2.76
CA TRP A 331 19.57 -24.10 2.94
C TRP A 331 19.58 -24.64 4.37
N TYR A 332 18.47 -24.46 5.10
CA TYR A 332 18.38 -24.79 6.53
C TYR A 332 18.84 -26.22 6.90
N ASN A 333 18.55 -27.21 6.04
CA ASN A 333 18.94 -28.62 6.26
C ASN A 333 20.29 -29.00 5.61
N GLU A 334 20.88 -28.13 4.80
CA GLU A 334 22.00 -28.45 3.89
C GLU A 334 23.15 -27.43 4.05
N PRO A 335 23.97 -27.54 5.10
CA PRO A 335 25.00 -26.55 5.42
C PRO A 335 26.10 -26.46 4.35
N GLU A 336 26.40 -27.55 3.63
CA GLU A 336 27.37 -27.55 2.53
C GLU A 336 26.91 -26.65 1.38
N LEU A 337 25.61 -26.67 1.07
CA LEU A 337 25.02 -25.83 0.02
C LEU A 337 24.92 -24.37 0.46
N LEU A 338 24.70 -24.11 1.75
CA LEU A 338 24.75 -22.78 2.32
C LEU A 338 26.12 -22.12 2.13
N GLU A 339 27.20 -22.86 2.37
CA GLU A 339 28.57 -22.37 2.18
C GLU A 339 28.83 -22.02 0.70
N VAL A 340 28.39 -22.89 -0.21
CA VAL A 340 28.50 -22.64 -1.65
C VAL A 340 27.66 -21.42 -2.05
N TRP A 341 26.43 -21.30 -1.58
CA TRP A 341 25.54 -20.17 -1.89
C TRP A 341 26.12 -18.84 -1.40
N SER A 342 26.60 -18.82 -0.16
CA SER A 342 27.10 -17.61 0.51
C SER A 342 28.49 -17.16 0.04
N LYS A 343 29.20 -18.00 -0.74
CA LYS A 343 30.52 -17.67 -1.26
C LYS A 343 30.46 -16.45 -2.20
N GLU A 344 31.22 -15.41 -1.87
CA GLU A 344 31.34 -14.22 -2.70
C GLU A 344 32.01 -14.57 -4.05
N ARG A 345 31.40 -14.09 -5.14
CA ARG A 345 31.84 -14.31 -6.52
C ARG A 345 31.82 -13.00 -7.28
N GLY A 346 32.89 -12.76 -8.03
CA GLY A 346 32.99 -11.65 -8.96
C GLY A 346 32.26 -11.94 -10.27
N HIS A 347 32.00 -10.91 -11.07
CA HIS A 347 31.61 -11.14 -12.46
C HIS A 347 32.82 -11.67 -13.25
N PRO A 348 32.66 -12.56 -14.26
CA PRO A 348 33.81 -13.08 -15.03
C PRO A 348 34.72 -12.01 -15.63
N LEU A 349 34.15 -10.84 -16.00
CA LEU A 349 34.94 -9.70 -16.50
C LEU A 349 35.82 -9.07 -15.42
N GLN A 350 35.38 -9.06 -14.16
CA GLN A 350 36.15 -8.58 -13.01
C GLN A 350 37.20 -9.61 -12.57
N GLU A 351 36.88 -10.91 -12.67
CA GLU A 351 37.82 -11.99 -12.36
C GLU A 351 39.00 -12.03 -13.33
N GLN A 352 38.78 -11.70 -14.61
CA GLN A 352 39.85 -11.57 -15.60
C GLN A 352 40.83 -10.44 -15.26
N GLU A 353 40.36 -9.33 -14.70
CA GLU A 353 41.17 -8.14 -14.42
C GLU A 353 40.82 -7.52 -13.05
N PRO A 354 41.26 -8.12 -11.92
CA PRO A 354 40.83 -7.70 -10.58
C PRO A 354 41.19 -6.26 -10.19
N LEU A 355 42.25 -5.71 -10.80
CA LEU A 355 42.73 -4.35 -10.56
C LEU A 355 41.97 -3.30 -11.40
N GLY A 356 41.17 -3.72 -12.38
CA GLY A 356 40.48 -2.85 -13.35
C GLY A 356 40.98 -3.05 -14.78
N ASP A 357 40.16 -2.69 -15.75
CA ASP A 357 40.34 -3.01 -17.18
C ASP A 357 40.55 -1.76 -18.07
N ARG A 358 40.81 -0.59 -17.46
CA ARG A 358 40.98 0.70 -18.16
C ARG A 358 42.12 0.73 -19.17
N LYS A 359 43.07 -0.20 -19.10
CA LYS A 359 44.16 -0.32 -20.07
C LYS A 359 43.65 -0.53 -21.51
N TYR A 360 42.52 -1.23 -21.67
CA TYR A 360 41.95 -1.55 -22.98
C TYR A 360 41.33 -0.35 -23.71
N ILE A 361 41.11 0.79 -23.03
CA ILE A 361 40.47 1.97 -23.62
C ILE A 361 41.26 2.47 -24.85
N LYS A 362 42.59 2.37 -24.82
CA LYS A 362 43.44 2.81 -25.93
C LYS A 362 43.31 1.93 -27.17
N ASP A 363 43.00 0.65 -26.97
CA ASP A 363 42.99 -0.36 -28.03
C ASP A 363 41.65 -0.42 -28.79
N PHE A 364 40.56 0.06 -28.17
CA PHE A 364 39.21 -0.02 -28.73
C PHE A 364 38.55 1.36 -28.79
N GLU A 365 38.28 1.86 -30.01
CA GLU A 365 37.57 3.13 -30.26
C GLU A 365 36.22 3.18 -29.54
N PHE A 366 35.50 2.05 -29.47
CA PHE A 366 34.23 1.95 -28.77
C PHE A 366 34.35 2.28 -27.27
N LEU A 367 35.42 1.84 -26.60
CA LEU A 367 35.64 2.14 -25.19
C LEU A 367 35.96 3.62 -24.97
N GLN A 368 36.60 4.28 -25.94
CA GLN A 368 36.84 5.73 -25.91
C GLN A 368 35.51 6.50 -25.98
N ARG A 369 34.58 6.07 -26.84
CA ARG A 369 33.22 6.66 -26.87
C ARG A 369 32.48 6.45 -25.55
N LEU A 370 32.64 5.31 -24.89
CA LEU A 370 32.04 5.09 -23.58
C LEU A 370 32.64 5.97 -22.47
N THR A 371 33.90 6.39 -22.58
CA THR A 371 34.45 7.35 -21.61
C THR A 371 33.77 8.72 -21.67
N GLU A 372 33.32 9.16 -22.85
CA GLU A 372 32.50 10.38 -22.98
C GLU A 372 31.15 10.23 -22.24
N PHE A 373 30.58 9.03 -22.24
CA PHE A 373 29.37 8.72 -21.50
C PHE A 373 29.60 8.64 -19.98
N GLU A 374 30.74 8.11 -19.53
CA GLU A 374 31.12 8.16 -18.10
C GLU A 374 31.24 9.60 -17.60
N GLU A 375 31.85 10.49 -18.40
CA GLU A 375 31.99 11.91 -18.09
C GLU A 375 30.64 12.62 -18.04
N SER A 376 29.71 12.31 -18.95
CA SER A 376 28.39 12.94 -18.97
C SER A 376 27.52 12.55 -17.76
N ILE A 377 27.65 11.31 -17.26
CA ILE A 377 26.97 10.85 -16.04
C ILE A 377 27.71 11.32 -14.77
N GLY A 378 29.03 11.51 -14.85
CA GLY A 378 29.87 11.82 -13.70
C GLY A 378 30.20 10.59 -12.84
N VAL A 379 30.16 9.38 -13.41
CA VAL A 379 30.52 8.13 -12.72
C VAL A 379 31.60 7.39 -13.50
N GLN A 380 32.76 7.24 -12.87
CA GLN A 380 33.91 6.55 -13.44
C GLN A 380 33.89 5.06 -13.07
N PHE A 381 33.71 4.14 -14.03
CA PHE A 381 33.72 2.70 -13.76
C PHE A 381 35.15 2.20 -13.49
N LYS A 382 35.29 1.23 -12.58
CA LYS A 382 36.53 0.49 -12.38
C LYS A 382 36.74 -0.50 -13.53
N HIS A 383 35.67 -1.17 -13.94
CA HIS A 383 35.67 -2.10 -15.08
C HIS A 383 34.78 -1.58 -16.22
N ILE A 384 35.38 -0.86 -17.18
CA ILE A 384 34.67 -0.30 -18.34
C ILE A 384 34.08 -1.39 -19.24
N ARG A 385 34.57 -2.63 -19.19
CA ARG A 385 33.99 -3.74 -19.96
C ARG A 385 32.60 -4.14 -19.45
N LEU A 386 32.28 -3.89 -18.18
CA LEU A 386 30.90 -4.08 -17.66
C LEU A 386 29.95 -3.09 -18.33
N LEU A 387 30.37 -1.84 -18.43
CA LEU A 387 29.63 -0.80 -19.17
C LEU A 387 29.53 -1.17 -20.65
N ALA A 388 30.63 -1.59 -21.29
CA ALA A 388 30.61 -2.10 -22.65
C ALA A 388 29.58 -3.21 -22.85
N ARG A 389 29.52 -4.16 -21.90
CA ARG A 389 28.57 -5.26 -21.93
C ARG A 389 27.13 -4.77 -21.79
N SER A 390 26.82 -3.79 -20.94
CA SER A 390 25.44 -3.27 -20.81
C SER A 390 24.93 -2.61 -22.09
N PHE A 391 25.83 -2.01 -22.88
CA PHE A 391 25.52 -1.40 -24.17
C PHE A 391 25.54 -2.37 -25.36
N THR A 392 25.86 -3.66 -25.15
CA THR A 392 25.93 -4.66 -26.22
C THR A 392 24.61 -5.40 -26.38
N ASP A 393 23.94 -5.18 -27.52
CA ASP A 393 22.69 -5.87 -27.85
C ASP A 393 22.92 -7.35 -28.20
N ARG A 394 21.86 -8.17 -28.04
CA ARG A 394 21.84 -9.59 -28.41
C ARG A 394 22.23 -9.89 -29.86
N SER A 395 22.07 -8.95 -30.78
CA SER A 395 22.41 -9.12 -32.20
C SER A 395 23.91 -9.29 -32.46
N VAL A 396 24.78 -8.80 -31.56
CA VAL A 396 26.24 -8.85 -31.70
C VAL A 396 26.80 -10.25 -31.43
N GLY A 397 26.13 -11.03 -30.58
CA GLY A 397 26.59 -12.36 -30.19
C GLY A 397 27.72 -12.34 -29.14
N PHE A 398 28.62 -13.34 -29.19
CA PHE A 398 29.72 -13.47 -28.24
C PHE A 398 30.98 -12.78 -28.76
N THR A 399 31.52 -11.84 -27.99
CA THR A 399 32.78 -11.13 -28.29
C THR A 399 33.77 -11.32 -27.16
N HIS A 400 35.07 -11.40 -27.46
CA HIS A 400 36.12 -11.50 -26.43
C HIS A 400 36.13 -10.31 -25.46
N LEU A 401 35.68 -9.14 -25.91
CA LEU A 401 35.62 -7.94 -25.07
C LEU A 401 34.52 -8.03 -24.00
N THR A 402 33.28 -8.35 -24.36
CA THR A 402 32.10 -8.24 -23.47
C THR A 402 31.56 -9.59 -22.96
N LEU A 403 32.02 -10.70 -23.55
CA LEU A 403 31.62 -12.07 -23.20
C LEU A 403 30.11 -12.30 -23.27
N GLY A 404 29.46 -11.75 -24.30
CA GLY A 404 28.04 -11.90 -24.59
C GLY A 404 27.24 -10.60 -24.53
N SER A 405 25.91 -10.74 -24.46
CA SER A 405 24.96 -9.63 -24.49
C SER A 405 24.61 -9.09 -23.10
N ASN A 406 23.87 -7.98 -23.11
CA ASN A 406 23.35 -7.27 -21.95
C ASN A 406 22.12 -7.91 -21.27
N GLN A 407 21.49 -8.93 -21.84
CA GLN A 407 20.23 -9.51 -21.31
C GLN A 407 20.32 -9.99 -19.85
N ARG A 408 21.48 -10.52 -19.43
CA ARG A 408 21.66 -10.93 -18.02
C ARG A 408 21.77 -9.72 -17.09
N LEU A 409 22.32 -8.61 -17.58
CA LEU A 409 22.41 -7.35 -16.84
C LEU A 409 21.06 -6.65 -16.77
N GLU A 410 20.24 -6.75 -17.83
CA GLU A 410 18.83 -6.32 -17.85
C GLU A 410 18.06 -7.02 -16.72
N PHE A 411 18.11 -8.35 -16.68
CA PHE A 411 17.48 -9.15 -15.60
C PHE A 411 17.89 -8.70 -14.19
N LEU A 412 19.17 -8.41 -13.98
CA LEU A 412 19.66 -7.92 -12.69
C LEU A 412 19.20 -6.49 -12.42
N GLY A 413 19.31 -5.61 -13.42
CA GLY A 413 18.98 -4.20 -13.34
C GLY A 413 17.51 -3.93 -13.05
N ASP A 414 16.60 -4.72 -13.63
CA ASP A 414 15.17 -4.70 -13.33
C ASP A 414 14.93 -4.90 -11.82
N THR A 415 15.54 -5.93 -11.22
CA THR A 415 15.40 -6.17 -9.77
C THR A 415 16.03 -5.11 -8.88
N VAL A 416 17.17 -4.53 -9.30
CA VAL A 416 17.81 -3.40 -8.60
C VAL A 416 16.87 -2.19 -8.62
N LEU A 417 16.30 -1.88 -9.79
CA LEU A 417 15.37 -0.77 -9.97
C LEU A 417 14.10 -0.98 -9.13
N GLN A 418 13.53 -2.18 -9.16
CA GLN A 418 12.35 -2.55 -8.40
C GLN A 418 12.57 -2.43 -6.88
N LEU A 419 13.73 -2.84 -6.36
CA LEU A 419 14.09 -2.70 -4.95
C LEU A 419 14.19 -1.22 -4.55
N LEU A 420 14.95 -0.43 -5.29
CA LEU A 420 15.19 0.98 -4.99
C LEU A 420 13.91 1.82 -5.01
N VAL A 421 13.04 1.56 -6.00
CA VAL A 421 11.75 2.23 -6.10
C VAL A 421 10.83 1.80 -4.97
N SER A 422 10.76 0.49 -4.68
CA SER A 422 9.94 -0.03 -3.56
C SER A 422 10.38 0.54 -2.21
N ASP A 423 11.69 0.61 -1.93
CA ASP A 423 12.24 1.21 -0.71
C ASP A 423 11.87 2.70 -0.59
N ARG A 424 12.09 3.47 -1.67
CA ARG A 424 11.77 4.91 -1.65
C ARG A 424 10.28 5.17 -1.48
N LEU A 425 9.42 4.41 -2.16
CA LEU A 425 7.97 4.49 -2.01
C LEU A 425 7.53 4.10 -0.59
N TYR A 426 8.09 3.02 -0.03
CA TYR A 426 7.78 2.60 1.34
C TYR A 426 8.11 3.70 2.37
N ARG A 427 9.28 4.34 2.26
CA ARG A 427 9.73 5.35 3.23
C ARG A 427 9.00 6.70 3.12
N HIS A 428 8.69 7.15 1.90
CA HIS A 428 8.14 8.49 1.65
C HIS A 428 6.61 8.51 1.56
N PHE A 429 5.95 7.35 1.37
CA PHE A 429 4.49 7.22 1.30
C PHE A 429 3.92 6.33 2.43
N PRO A 430 4.00 6.78 3.70
CA PRO A 430 3.59 6.03 4.89
C PRO A 430 2.08 5.74 4.95
N ASP A 431 1.26 6.62 4.37
CA ASP A 431 -0.22 6.51 4.42
C ASP A 431 -0.78 5.57 3.34
N HIS A 432 0.09 5.03 2.48
CA HIS A 432 -0.28 4.21 1.34
C HIS A 432 -0.22 2.73 1.70
N HIS A 433 -1.28 2.00 1.34
CA HIS A 433 -1.32 0.53 1.45
C HIS A 433 -0.52 -0.13 0.32
N GLU A 434 -0.27 -1.43 0.42
CA GLU A 434 0.45 -2.22 -0.59
C GLU A 434 -0.06 -1.95 -2.02
N GLY A 435 -1.35 -2.15 -2.32
CA GLY A 435 -1.85 -1.95 -3.68
C GLY A 435 -1.74 -0.51 -4.20
N HIS A 436 -1.66 0.48 -3.30
CA HIS A 436 -1.39 1.88 -3.67
C HIS A 436 0.09 2.07 -4.04
N LEU A 437 1.01 1.46 -3.28
CA LEU A 437 2.44 1.48 -3.56
C LEU A 437 2.76 0.72 -4.84
N SER A 438 2.12 -0.43 -5.06
CA SER A 438 2.23 -1.22 -6.30
C SER A 438 1.79 -0.42 -7.53
N LEU A 439 0.68 0.31 -7.45
CA LEU A 439 0.24 1.20 -8.53
C LEU A 439 1.26 2.31 -8.80
N LEU A 440 1.79 2.97 -7.76
CA LEU A 440 2.83 3.99 -7.93
C LEU A 440 4.11 3.41 -8.55
N ARG A 441 4.52 2.22 -8.12
CA ARG A 441 5.69 1.49 -8.64
C ARG A 441 5.53 1.18 -10.13
N SER A 442 4.43 0.55 -10.55
CA SER A 442 4.15 0.22 -11.96
C SER A 442 4.00 1.46 -12.84
N SER A 443 3.59 2.60 -12.27
CA SER A 443 3.48 3.86 -12.99
C SER A 443 4.84 4.52 -13.20
N LEU A 444 5.75 4.40 -12.22
CA LEU A 444 7.08 4.96 -12.28
C LEU A 444 8.05 4.09 -13.08
N VAL A 445 7.99 2.77 -12.89
CA VAL A 445 8.81 1.77 -13.56
C VAL A 445 8.01 1.14 -14.68
N ASN A 446 8.05 1.75 -15.86
CA ASN A 446 7.47 1.18 -17.06
C ASN A 446 8.32 1.50 -18.30
N ASN A 447 8.08 0.78 -19.39
CA ASN A 447 8.87 0.93 -20.61
C ASN A 447 8.85 2.36 -21.19
N ARG A 448 7.79 3.15 -20.94
CA ARG A 448 7.68 4.53 -21.43
C ARG A 448 8.57 5.47 -20.63
N THR A 449 8.52 5.41 -19.31
CA THR A 449 9.30 6.28 -18.42
C THR A 449 10.79 5.98 -18.53
N GLN A 450 11.14 4.70 -18.56
CA GLN A 450 12.52 4.26 -18.74
C GLN A 450 13.08 4.66 -20.11
N ALA A 451 12.28 4.54 -21.18
CA ALA A 451 12.70 5.03 -22.50
C ALA A 451 12.93 6.54 -22.53
N MET A 452 12.12 7.33 -21.83
CA MET A 452 12.34 8.78 -21.72
C MET A 452 13.65 9.09 -21.01
N VAL A 453 13.95 8.42 -19.89
CA VAL A 453 15.22 8.59 -19.18
C VAL A 453 16.42 8.19 -20.05
N CYS A 454 16.29 7.09 -20.80
CA CYS A 454 17.30 6.64 -21.76
C CYS A 454 17.57 7.68 -22.87
N ASP A 455 16.52 8.37 -23.33
CA ASP A 455 16.61 9.45 -24.32
C ASP A 455 17.21 10.73 -23.73
N ASP A 456 16.82 11.12 -22.52
CA ASP A 456 17.35 12.30 -21.84
C ASP A 456 18.86 12.17 -21.53
N LEU A 457 19.32 10.95 -21.27
CA LEU A 457 20.73 10.61 -21.08
C LEU A 457 21.47 10.33 -22.40
N ASN A 458 20.78 10.40 -23.55
CA ASN A 458 21.31 10.07 -24.86
C ASN A 458 22.00 8.68 -24.94
N MET A 459 21.55 7.70 -24.14
CA MET A 459 22.18 6.37 -24.10
C MET A 459 22.11 5.64 -25.46
N SER A 460 21.07 5.94 -26.24
CA SER A 460 20.84 5.36 -27.57
C SER A 460 22.00 5.56 -28.56
N THR A 461 22.86 6.57 -28.38
CA THR A 461 24.01 6.82 -29.27
C THR A 461 25.21 5.92 -29.01
N TYR A 462 25.27 5.32 -27.81
CA TYR A 462 26.37 4.47 -27.36
C TYR A 462 26.05 2.98 -27.45
N ALA A 463 24.82 2.61 -27.80
CA ALA A 463 24.39 1.22 -27.98
C ALA A 463 25.10 0.55 -29.18
N ILE A 464 25.54 -0.69 -28.99
CA ILE A 464 26.20 -1.51 -30.01
C ILE A 464 25.21 -2.50 -30.61
N TYR A 465 25.17 -2.52 -31.93
CA TYR A 465 24.46 -3.51 -32.73
C TYR A 465 25.38 -4.10 -33.78
N ASN A 466 25.08 -5.31 -34.25
CA ASN A 466 25.84 -5.93 -35.35
C ASN A 466 25.74 -5.10 -36.65
N ASN A 467 24.62 -4.43 -36.87
CA ASN A 467 24.48 -3.44 -37.95
C ASN A 467 24.82 -2.03 -37.41
N PRO A 468 25.86 -1.34 -37.92
CA PRO A 468 26.27 -0.02 -37.44
C PRO A 468 25.20 1.07 -37.59
N LYS A 469 24.20 0.88 -38.46
CA LYS A 469 23.08 1.82 -38.64
C LYS A 469 21.89 1.54 -37.73
N ALA A 470 21.88 0.40 -37.02
CA ALA A 470 20.79 0.06 -36.12
C ALA A 470 20.90 0.89 -34.83
N LYS A 471 19.73 1.28 -34.31
CA LYS A 471 19.55 2.02 -33.07
C LYS A 471 18.38 1.41 -32.29
N PRO A 472 18.28 1.61 -30.97
CA PRO A 472 17.11 1.20 -30.22
C PRO A 472 15.89 2.01 -30.70
N THR A 473 15.05 1.40 -31.54
CA THR A 473 13.88 2.07 -32.13
C THR A 473 12.66 1.97 -31.24
N THR A 474 12.52 0.90 -30.47
CA THR A 474 11.35 0.65 -29.63
C THR A 474 11.59 1.15 -28.20
N LYS A 475 10.49 1.55 -27.53
CA LYS A 475 10.50 1.93 -26.11
C LYS A 475 11.06 0.81 -25.23
N LYS A 476 10.78 -0.45 -25.61
CA LYS A 476 11.29 -1.63 -24.90
C LYS A 476 12.82 -1.68 -24.93
N HIS A 477 13.44 -1.65 -26.12
CA HIS A 477 14.91 -1.72 -26.20
C HIS A 477 15.63 -0.60 -25.44
N LYS A 478 15.02 0.59 -25.34
CA LYS A 478 15.55 1.69 -24.54
C LYS A 478 15.44 1.44 -23.04
N ALA A 479 14.35 0.83 -22.58
CA ALA A 479 14.18 0.40 -21.20
C ALA A 479 15.16 -0.72 -20.85
N ASP A 480 15.24 -1.76 -21.68
CA ASP A 480 16.18 -2.89 -21.51
C ASP A 480 17.64 -2.36 -21.37
N LEU A 481 18.01 -1.32 -22.14
CA LEU A 481 19.32 -0.67 -22.07
C LEU A 481 19.56 0.08 -20.75
N LEU A 482 18.54 0.79 -20.24
CA LEU A 482 18.61 1.50 -18.97
C LEU A 482 18.77 0.52 -17.80
N GLU A 483 17.98 -0.57 -17.81
CA GLU A 483 18.05 -1.64 -16.81
C GLU A 483 19.42 -2.31 -16.86
N ALA A 484 19.91 -2.69 -18.05
CA ALA A 484 21.23 -3.27 -18.19
C ALA A 484 22.36 -2.36 -17.69
N PHE A 485 22.26 -1.04 -17.94
CA PHE A 485 23.20 -0.06 -17.39
C PHE A 485 23.14 -0.03 -15.86
N LEU A 486 21.94 -0.01 -15.27
CA LEU A 486 21.78 -0.02 -13.82
C LEU A 486 22.34 -1.31 -13.19
N GLY A 487 22.16 -2.45 -13.87
CA GLY A 487 22.76 -3.73 -13.48
C GLY A 487 24.30 -3.71 -13.53
N ALA A 488 24.89 -3.09 -14.56
CA ALA A 488 26.34 -2.91 -14.63
C ALA A 488 26.87 -1.95 -13.55
N LEU A 489 26.15 -0.84 -13.30
CA LEU A 489 26.49 0.12 -12.25
C LEU A 489 26.48 -0.54 -10.86
N TYR A 490 25.49 -1.40 -10.60
CA TYR A 490 25.41 -2.16 -9.36
C TYR A 490 26.59 -3.11 -9.17
N ILE A 491 26.99 -3.85 -10.23
CA ILE A 491 28.11 -4.81 -10.16
C ILE A 491 29.47 -4.13 -9.99
N ASP A 492 29.69 -2.97 -10.62
CA ASP A 492 30.97 -2.27 -10.52
C ASP A 492 31.11 -1.43 -9.24
N LYS A 493 29.99 -0.86 -8.76
CA LYS A 493 29.94 0.02 -7.59
C LYS A 493 29.16 -0.66 -6.46
N ASN A 494 27.97 -0.17 -6.16
CA ASN A 494 27.09 -0.66 -5.10
C ASN A 494 25.66 -0.09 -5.30
N LEU A 495 24.77 -0.41 -4.35
CA LEU A 495 23.38 0.07 -4.36
C LEU A 495 23.25 1.59 -4.17
N GLU A 496 24.22 2.26 -3.54
CA GLU A 496 24.19 3.70 -3.25
C GLU A 496 24.29 4.54 -4.52
N TYR A 497 25.18 4.15 -5.46
CA TYR A 497 25.28 4.81 -6.76
C TYR A 497 24.00 4.63 -7.59
N CYS A 498 23.42 3.42 -7.56
CA CYS A 498 22.13 3.15 -8.20
C CYS A 498 21.01 4.00 -7.58
N GLN A 499 21.01 4.17 -6.25
CA GLN A 499 20.05 5.01 -5.55
C GLN A 499 20.21 6.50 -5.92
N ALA A 500 21.44 7.01 -5.98
CA ALA A 500 21.74 8.36 -6.42
C ALA A 500 21.27 8.61 -7.85
N PHE A 501 21.50 7.65 -8.75
CA PHE A 501 21.02 7.69 -10.13
C PHE A 501 19.48 7.77 -10.20
N CYS A 502 18.77 6.90 -9.46
CA CYS A 502 17.30 6.91 -9.41
C CYS A 502 16.74 8.22 -8.81
N ASN A 503 17.43 8.78 -7.81
CA ASN A 503 17.09 10.07 -7.20
C ASN A 503 17.19 11.23 -8.20
N ALA A 504 18.16 11.21 -9.10
CA ALA A 504 18.33 12.24 -10.11
C ALA A 504 17.40 12.07 -11.31
N CYS A 505 17.21 10.85 -11.81
CA CYS A 505 16.59 10.62 -13.11
C CYS A 505 15.11 10.21 -13.05
N LEU A 506 14.72 9.45 -12.02
CA LEU A 506 13.40 8.81 -11.94
C LEU A 506 12.46 9.53 -10.96
N PHE A 507 12.87 9.74 -9.71
CA PHE A 507 11.96 10.28 -8.70
C PHE A 507 11.45 11.71 -8.94
N PRO A 508 12.16 12.63 -9.62
CA PRO A 508 11.58 13.93 -9.97
C PRO A 508 10.32 13.81 -10.84
N ARG A 509 10.22 12.75 -11.66
CA ARG A 509 9.06 12.49 -12.51
C ARG A 509 7.85 11.96 -11.75
N LEU A 510 8.06 11.39 -10.55
CA LEU A 510 6.97 10.88 -9.72
C LEU A 510 5.95 11.97 -9.39
N GLN A 511 6.41 13.21 -9.19
CA GLN A 511 5.53 14.35 -8.93
C GLN A 511 4.62 14.64 -10.14
N GLU A 512 5.18 14.60 -11.36
CA GLU A 512 4.43 14.81 -12.60
C GLU A 512 3.39 13.70 -12.82
N PHE A 513 3.74 12.43 -12.54
CA PHE A 513 2.80 11.31 -12.68
C PHE A 513 1.63 11.39 -11.71
N ILE A 514 1.87 11.81 -10.47
CA ILE A 514 0.80 12.01 -9.48
C ILE A 514 -0.14 13.13 -9.94
N MET A 515 0.41 14.23 -10.48
CA MET A 515 -0.38 15.35 -11.01
C MET A 515 -1.24 14.96 -12.21
N ASN A 516 -0.67 14.18 -13.14
CA ASN A 516 -1.37 13.75 -14.36
C ASN A 516 -2.33 12.56 -14.13
N GLN A 517 -2.27 11.91 -12.97
CA GLN A 517 -3.01 10.68 -12.65
C GLN A 517 -2.73 9.52 -13.60
N ASP A 518 -1.48 9.41 -14.07
CA ASP A 518 -1.06 8.40 -15.05
C ASP A 518 -1.08 6.95 -14.50
N TRP A 519 -1.43 6.76 -13.22
CA TRP A 519 -1.55 5.46 -12.56
C TRP A 519 -2.84 4.69 -12.89
N ASN A 520 -3.83 5.35 -13.49
CA ASN A 520 -5.10 4.72 -13.86
C ASN A 520 -5.25 4.75 -15.38
N ASP A 521 -5.15 3.58 -16.02
CA ASP A 521 -5.33 3.50 -17.46
C ASP A 521 -6.75 3.94 -17.88
N PRO A 522 -6.93 4.58 -19.05
CA PRO A 522 -8.23 5.09 -19.48
C PRO A 522 -9.33 4.02 -19.49
N LYS A 523 -8.97 2.76 -19.80
CA LYS A 523 -9.88 1.62 -19.81
C LYS A 523 -10.35 1.26 -18.40
N SER A 524 -9.45 1.11 -17.43
CA SER A 524 -9.79 0.91 -16.02
C SER A 524 -10.57 2.09 -15.44
N LYS A 525 -10.21 3.32 -15.80
CA LYS A 525 -10.93 4.54 -15.39
C LYS A 525 -12.38 4.53 -15.89
N LEU A 526 -12.60 4.19 -17.16
CA LEU A 526 -13.95 4.03 -17.71
C LEU A 526 -14.72 2.88 -17.03
N GLN A 527 -14.08 1.73 -16.83
CA GLN A 527 -14.67 0.61 -16.11
C GLN A 527 -15.12 1.04 -14.72
N GLN A 528 -14.25 1.69 -13.94
CA GLN A 528 -14.57 2.16 -12.60
C GLN A 528 -15.75 3.16 -12.62
N CYS A 529 -15.82 4.06 -13.59
CA CYS A 529 -16.95 4.98 -13.77
C CYS A 529 -18.25 4.23 -14.05
N CYS A 530 -18.25 3.28 -14.97
CA CYS A 530 -19.40 2.43 -15.24
C CYS A 530 -19.84 1.64 -13.99
N LEU A 531 -18.88 1.12 -13.21
CA LEU A 531 -19.16 0.43 -11.96
C LEU A 531 -19.76 1.33 -10.87
N THR A 532 -19.60 2.66 -10.95
CA THR A 532 -20.29 3.60 -10.05
C THR A 532 -21.77 3.80 -10.40
N LEU A 533 -22.17 3.53 -11.65
CA LEU A 533 -23.53 3.70 -12.17
C LEU A 533 -24.38 2.42 -12.13
N ARG A 534 -23.96 1.41 -11.35
CA ARG A 534 -24.67 0.13 -11.22
C ARG A 534 -26.13 0.33 -10.79
N SER A 535 -27.05 -0.31 -11.50
CA SER A 535 -28.45 -0.38 -11.11
C SER A 535 -28.62 -1.20 -9.83
N MET A 536 -29.63 -0.84 -9.02
CA MET A 536 -29.91 -1.48 -7.73
C MET A 536 -30.61 -2.84 -7.84
N GLU A 537 -31.12 -3.16 -9.02
CA GLU A 537 -31.88 -4.37 -9.30
C GLU A 537 -30.90 -5.51 -9.56
N GLY A 538 -30.46 -6.18 -8.49
CA GLY A 538 -30.10 -7.60 -8.42
C GLY A 538 -29.20 -8.28 -9.47
N GLY A 539 -28.62 -7.56 -10.44
CA GLY A 539 -27.87 -8.13 -11.56
C GLY A 539 -26.36 -7.97 -11.42
N GLU A 540 -25.64 -8.67 -12.30
CA GLU A 540 -24.22 -8.43 -12.50
C GLU A 540 -23.99 -6.99 -12.97
N PRO A 541 -22.92 -6.33 -12.52
CA PRO A 541 -22.66 -4.96 -12.92
C PRO A 541 -22.37 -4.88 -14.42
N ASP A 542 -23.00 -3.91 -15.10
CA ASP A 542 -22.68 -3.63 -16.50
C ASP A 542 -21.21 -3.21 -16.64
N ILE A 543 -20.47 -3.91 -17.50
CA ILE A 543 -19.06 -3.62 -17.83
C ILE A 543 -19.02 -3.07 -19.26
N PRO A 544 -18.17 -2.06 -19.56
CA PRO A 544 -17.97 -1.61 -20.93
C PRO A 544 -17.44 -2.75 -21.82
N LEU A 545 -18.09 -2.95 -22.96
CA LEU A 545 -17.75 -3.97 -23.96
C LEU A 545 -16.97 -3.32 -25.09
N TYR A 546 -15.80 -3.86 -25.40
CA TYR A 546 -14.96 -3.40 -26.51
C TYR A 546 -15.15 -4.34 -27.70
N LYS A 547 -15.45 -3.78 -28.89
CA LYS A 547 -15.60 -4.56 -30.12
C LYS A 547 -14.76 -3.95 -31.23
N VAL A 548 -13.96 -4.79 -31.88
CA VAL A 548 -13.24 -4.41 -33.10
C VAL A 548 -14.26 -4.25 -34.23
N ILE A 549 -14.31 -3.06 -34.83
CA ILE A 549 -15.20 -2.74 -35.95
C ILE A 549 -14.49 -3.02 -37.28
N GLU A 550 -13.20 -2.65 -37.35
CA GLU A 550 -12.46 -2.62 -38.60
C GLU A 550 -10.98 -2.93 -38.35
N CYS A 551 -10.36 -3.67 -39.28
CA CYS A 551 -8.94 -3.97 -39.29
C CYS A 551 -8.39 -3.63 -40.67
N LEU A 552 -7.59 -2.57 -40.77
CA LEU A 552 -7.00 -2.10 -42.04
C LEU A 552 -5.47 -2.26 -42.02
N GLY A 553 -4.88 -2.45 -43.20
CA GLY A 553 -3.43 -2.45 -43.39
C GLY A 553 -2.78 -3.84 -43.43
N PRO A 554 -1.49 -3.90 -43.82
CA PRO A 554 -0.75 -5.15 -43.93
C PRO A 554 -0.44 -5.74 -42.56
N THR A 555 -0.16 -7.06 -42.51
CA THR A 555 0.00 -7.82 -41.25
C THR A 555 0.96 -7.20 -40.24
N ASN A 556 2.00 -6.50 -40.70
CA ASN A 556 3.03 -5.92 -39.83
C ASN A 556 2.71 -4.49 -39.34
N THR A 557 1.74 -3.81 -39.95
CA THR A 557 1.34 -2.43 -39.60
C THR A 557 -0.19 -2.28 -39.64
N ARG A 558 -0.89 -3.22 -39.00
CA ARG A 558 -2.35 -3.17 -38.91
C ARG A 558 -2.79 -1.99 -38.07
N VAL A 559 -3.88 -1.36 -38.48
CA VAL A 559 -4.60 -0.34 -37.72
C VAL A 559 -5.95 -0.95 -37.36
N TYR A 560 -6.19 -1.07 -36.05
CA TYR A 560 -7.42 -1.60 -35.49
C TYR A 560 -8.33 -0.44 -35.11
N THR A 561 -9.58 -0.45 -35.55
CA THR A 561 -10.63 0.45 -35.09
C THR A 561 -11.49 -0.29 -34.07
N VAL A 562 -11.56 0.19 -32.83
CA VAL A 562 -12.32 -0.42 -31.73
C VAL A 562 -13.36 0.57 -31.21
N ALA A 563 -14.58 0.08 -30.99
CA ALA A 563 -15.63 0.84 -30.32
C ALA A 563 -15.95 0.30 -28.92
N VAL A 564 -16.28 1.23 -28.04
CA VAL A 564 -16.76 0.94 -26.68
C VAL A 564 -18.27 1.01 -26.64
N TYR A 565 -18.89 -0.01 -26.07
CA TYR A 565 -20.33 -0.11 -25.86
C TYR A 565 -20.63 -0.21 -24.38
N PHE A 566 -21.64 0.53 -23.91
CA PHE A 566 -22.16 0.43 -22.55
C PHE A 566 -23.69 0.40 -22.60
N ARG A 567 -24.30 -0.62 -21.97
CA ARG A 567 -25.77 -0.87 -22.02
C ARG A 567 -26.34 -0.88 -23.45
N GLY A 568 -25.61 -1.47 -24.39
CA GLY A 568 -26.01 -1.55 -25.80
C GLY A 568 -25.79 -0.27 -26.62
N ALA A 569 -25.46 0.86 -25.98
CA ALA A 569 -25.15 2.11 -26.67
C ALA A 569 -23.65 2.22 -26.97
N ARG A 570 -23.30 2.66 -28.18
CA ARG A 570 -21.90 2.96 -28.56
C ARG A 570 -21.51 4.31 -27.94
N LEU A 571 -20.49 4.31 -27.09
CA LEU A 571 -19.97 5.51 -26.44
C LEU A 571 -18.98 6.26 -27.33
N ALA A 572 -17.98 5.56 -27.85
CA ALA A 572 -16.92 6.12 -28.69
C ALA A 572 -16.28 5.04 -29.57
N ALA A 573 -15.46 5.44 -30.53
CA ALA A 573 -14.71 4.55 -31.41
C ALA A 573 -13.38 5.18 -31.82
N ALA A 574 -12.28 4.51 -31.55
CA ALA A 574 -10.93 5.02 -31.85
C ALA A 574 -10.06 3.99 -32.55
N ARG A 575 -8.92 4.46 -33.06
CA ARG A 575 -7.94 3.66 -33.81
C ARG A 575 -6.65 3.47 -33.01
N GLY A 576 -5.94 2.38 -33.27
CA GLY A 576 -4.62 2.09 -32.69
C GLY A 576 -3.85 1.04 -33.49
N HIS A 577 -2.54 0.93 -33.26
CA HIS A 577 -1.69 -0.05 -33.94
C HIS A 577 -1.77 -1.44 -33.29
N SER A 578 -2.33 -1.52 -32.09
CA SER A 578 -2.73 -2.76 -31.42
C SER A 578 -4.17 -2.66 -30.95
N ILE A 579 -4.80 -3.81 -30.70
CA ILE A 579 -6.15 -3.87 -30.13
C ILE A 579 -6.18 -3.15 -28.77
N GLN A 580 -5.18 -3.39 -27.92
CA GLN A 580 -5.09 -2.79 -26.59
C GLN A 580 -4.96 -1.25 -26.65
N GLU A 581 -4.13 -0.73 -27.56
CA GLU A 581 -3.99 0.72 -27.77
C GLU A 581 -5.29 1.34 -28.30
N ALA A 582 -5.93 0.69 -29.28
CA ALA A 582 -7.22 1.14 -29.81
C ALA A 582 -8.32 1.14 -28.73
N GLU A 583 -8.35 0.14 -27.84
CA GLU A 583 -9.24 0.10 -26.69
C GLU A 583 -8.99 1.25 -25.69
N MET A 584 -7.73 1.54 -25.39
CA MET A 584 -7.35 2.65 -24.50
C MET A 584 -7.78 4.00 -25.09
N ASN A 585 -7.50 4.23 -26.37
CA ASN A 585 -7.90 5.45 -27.08
C ASN A 585 -9.42 5.61 -27.12
N ALA A 586 -10.15 4.52 -27.39
CA ALA A 586 -11.61 4.55 -27.43
C ALA A 586 -12.22 4.80 -26.03
N ALA A 587 -11.57 4.30 -24.97
CA ALA A 587 -11.96 4.59 -23.61
C ALA A 587 -11.70 6.06 -23.23
N GLU A 588 -10.59 6.63 -23.68
CA GLU A 588 -10.25 8.05 -23.47
C GLU A 588 -11.24 8.98 -24.16
N GLU A 589 -11.59 8.72 -25.42
CA GLU A 589 -12.64 9.46 -26.13
C GLU A 589 -14.00 9.35 -25.42
N ALA A 590 -14.35 8.15 -24.95
CA ALA A 590 -15.59 7.94 -24.20
C ALA A 590 -15.62 8.75 -22.89
N LEU A 591 -14.50 8.82 -22.16
CA LEU A 591 -14.37 9.62 -20.94
C LEU A 591 -14.50 11.12 -21.23
N ASN A 592 -13.85 11.60 -22.30
CA ASN A 592 -13.89 13.00 -22.71
C ASN A 592 -15.31 13.41 -23.19
N ALA A 593 -15.96 12.56 -24.00
CA ALA A 593 -17.31 12.82 -24.51
C ALA A 593 -18.36 12.82 -23.39
N ALA A 594 -18.12 12.09 -22.30
CA ALA A 594 -19.08 11.88 -21.25
C ALA A 594 -18.88 12.76 -20.00
N HIS A 595 -18.13 13.87 -20.13
CA HIS A 595 -17.97 14.88 -19.09
C HIS A 595 -19.30 15.43 -18.49
N GLY A 596 -20.43 15.30 -19.20
CA GLY A 596 -21.77 15.63 -18.70
C GLY A 596 -22.53 14.49 -17.97
N VAL A 597 -22.12 13.24 -18.16
CA VAL A 597 -22.82 12.04 -17.65
C VAL A 597 -22.11 11.46 -16.42
N TYR A 598 -20.77 11.50 -16.39
CA TYR A 598 -19.94 11.05 -15.27
C TYR A 598 -19.50 12.25 -14.42
N SER A 599 -20.42 12.81 -13.64
CA SER A 599 -20.17 13.96 -12.75
C SER A 599 -19.12 13.69 -11.66
N CYS A 600 -18.74 12.44 -11.44
CA CYS A 600 -17.68 12.02 -10.52
C CYS A 600 -16.25 12.27 -11.02
N LEU A 601 -16.05 12.68 -12.29
CA LEU A 601 -14.74 12.97 -12.88
C LEU A 601 -14.61 14.38 -13.48
N GLY A 602 -15.63 15.24 -13.34
CA GLY A 602 -15.51 16.62 -13.78
C GLY A 602 -14.36 17.33 -13.02
N PRO A 603 -13.64 18.26 -13.67
CA PRO A 603 -12.67 19.15 -13.00
C PRO A 603 -13.29 20.01 -11.87
N THR A 604 -14.61 19.92 -11.70
CA THR A 604 -15.45 20.62 -10.73
C THR A 604 -15.57 19.91 -9.38
N ASN A 605 -14.81 18.85 -9.10
CA ASN A 605 -14.51 18.49 -7.71
C ASN A 605 -13.36 19.41 -7.22
N THR A 606 -13.73 20.68 -7.02
CA THR A 606 -12.91 21.87 -6.77
C THR A 606 -12.25 21.87 -5.38
N ARG A 607 -11.62 20.76 -5.02
CA ARG A 607 -10.66 20.70 -3.89
C ARG A 607 -9.27 20.24 -4.32
N VAL A 608 -9.12 19.68 -5.52
CA VAL A 608 -7.83 19.14 -6.01
C VAL A 608 -7.23 20.00 -7.14
N TYR A 609 -8.06 20.58 -8.00
CA TYR A 609 -7.59 21.46 -9.09
C TYR A 609 -7.16 22.86 -8.62
N THR A 610 -7.62 23.28 -7.44
CA THR A 610 -7.22 24.51 -6.75
C THR A 610 -5.76 24.49 -6.29
N VAL A 611 -5.02 23.40 -6.45
CA VAL A 611 -3.57 23.37 -6.20
C VAL A 611 -2.79 23.41 -7.52
N ALA A 612 -3.23 22.67 -8.54
CA ALA A 612 -2.53 22.59 -9.83
C ALA A 612 -2.61 23.88 -10.68
N VAL A 613 -3.75 24.60 -10.64
CA VAL A 613 -3.86 25.91 -11.32
C VAL A 613 -3.05 26.99 -10.59
N TYR A 614 -2.92 26.87 -9.27
CA TYR A 614 -2.22 27.83 -8.41
C TYR A 614 -0.70 27.78 -8.62
N PHE A 615 -0.13 26.60 -8.89
CA PHE A 615 1.30 26.47 -9.21
C PHE A 615 1.66 26.90 -10.65
N ARG A 616 0.72 26.86 -11.60
CA ARG A 616 0.92 27.51 -12.92
C ARG A 616 1.04 29.04 -12.77
N GLY A 617 0.26 29.64 -11.86
CA GLY A 617 0.41 31.04 -11.46
C GLY A 617 1.74 31.32 -10.76
N ALA A 618 2.17 30.44 -9.85
CA ALA A 618 3.45 30.56 -9.13
C ALA A 618 4.68 30.45 -10.07
N ARG A 619 4.64 29.60 -11.11
CA ARG A 619 5.68 29.55 -12.16
C ARG A 619 5.78 30.85 -12.96
N LEU A 620 4.66 31.50 -13.24
CA LEU A 620 4.60 32.81 -13.91
C LEU A 620 5.05 33.96 -12.99
N ALA A 621 4.85 33.84 -11.67
CA ALA A 621 5.32 34.81 -10.67
C ALA A 621 6.82 34.66 -10.37
N ALA A 622 7.35 33.44 -10.32
CA ALA A 622 8.79 33.17 -10.19
C ALA A 622 9.58 33.66 -11.41
N ALA A 623 9.00 33.61 -12.61
CA ALA A 623 9.55 34.23 -13.81
C ALA A 623 9.59 35.78 -13.75
N ARG A 624 8.94 36.40 -12.75
CA ARG A 624 8.91 37.86 -12.51
C ARG A 624 9.72 38.29 -11.28
N GLY A 625 10.48 37.39 -10.65
CA GLY A 625 11.51 37.75 -9.65
C GLY A 625 11.03 37.94 -8.20
N HIS A 626 9.83 37.48 -7.83
CA HIS A 626 9.39 37.50 -6.43
C HIS A 626 9.87 36.27 -5.64
N SER A 627 10.13 36.44 -4.34
CA SER A 627 10.48 35.35 -3.43
C SER A 627 9.29 34.38 -3.29
N ILE A 628 9.56 33.07 -3.35
CA ILE A 628 8.53 32.01 -3.35
C ILE A 628 7.69 32.06 -2.05
N GLN A 629 8.30 32.46 -0.94
CA GLN A 629 7.64 32.52 0.38
C GLN A 629 6.60 33.63 0.50
N GLU A 630 6.83 34.83 -0.05
CA GLU A 630 5.84 35.93 0.02
C GLU A 630 4.62 35.67 -0.88
N ALA A 631 4.84 35.01 -2.02
CA ALA A 631 3.77 34.62 -2.94
C ALA A 631 2.87 33.51 -2.37
N GLU A 632 3.44 32.58 -1.60
CA GLU A 632 2.69 31.50 -0.93
C GLU A 632 1.87 32.01 0.26
N MET A 633 2.40 32.99 1.02
CA MET A 633 1.75 33.50 2.23
C MET A 633 0.57 34.43 1.92
N ASN A 634 0.73 35.35 0.95
CA ASN A 634 -0.36 36.25 0.53
C ASN A 634 -1.51 35.49 -0.13
N ALA A 635 -1.21 34.42 -0.88
CA ALA A 635 -2.23 33.58 -1.51
C ALA A 635 -3.02 32.72 -0.51
N ALA A 636 -2.39 32.33 0.61
CA ALA A 636 -3.08 31.62 1.69
C ALA A 636 -4.08 32.51 2.44
N GLU A 637 -3.76 33.81 2.59
CA GLU A 637 -4.61 34.79 3.27
C GLU A 637 -5.83 35.18 2.42
N GLU A 638 -5.67 35.33 1.10
CA GLU A 638 -6.79 35.52 0.16
C GLU A 638 -7.72 34.29 0.08
N ALA A 639 -7.17 33.08 0.13
CA ALA A 639 -7.96 31.85 0.13
C ALA A 639 -8.78 31.65 1.42
N LEU A 640 -8.25 32.09 2.57
CA LEU A 640 -8.97 32.08 3.83
C LEU A 640 -10.13 33.09 3.83
N ASN A 641 -9.92 34.26 3.24
CA ASN A 641 -10.94 35.30 3.10
C ASN A 641 -12.05 34.91 2.11
N ALA A 642 -11.72 34.23 1.00
CA ALA A 642 -12.71 33.71 0.06
C ALA A 642 -13.58 32.59 0.67
N ALA A 643 -13.00 31.74 1.54
CA ALA A 643 -13.75 30.70 2.25
C ALA A 643 -14.67 31.25 3.36
N HIS A 644 -14.41 32.45 3.86
CA HIS A 644 -15.28 33.12 4.85
C HIS A 644 -16.39 33.96 4.22
N GLY A 645 -16.23 34.44 2.97
CA GLY A 645 -17.25 35.22 2.27
C GLY A 645 -18.52 34.45 1.86
N GLU A 646 -18.47 33.12 1.71
CA GLU A 646 -19.62 32.30 1.29
C GLU A 646 -20.58 31.93 2.44
N PHE A 647 -20.24 32.22 3.70
CA PHE A 647 -21.11 31.94 4.86
C PHE A 647 -22.07 33.09 5.21
N THR A 648 -21.96 34.26 4.57
CA THR A 648 -22.75 35.46 4.93
C THR A 648 -23.87 35.81 3.95
N THR A 649 -24.09 35.04 2.89
CA THR A 649 -25.18 35.28 1.92
C THR A 649 -26.16 34.10 1.86
N SER A 650 -26.77 33.79 3.01
CA SER A 650 -28.04 33.05 3.05
C SER A 650 -28.81 33.43 4.33
N SER A 651 -29.40 34.64 4.31
CA SER A 651 -30.52 35.03 5.16
C SER A 651 -31.71 35.33 4.26
#